data_AF-A0A3B0UIN2-F1
#
_entry.id   AF-A0A3B0UIN2-F1
#
_cell.length_a   1.000
_cell.length_b   1.000
_cell.length_c   1.000
_cell.angle_alpha   90.00
_cell.angle_beta   90.00
_cell.angle_gamma   90.00
#
_symmetry.space_group_name_H-M   'P 1'
#
loop_
_entity.id
_entity.type
_entity.pdbx_description
1 polymer ?
#
loop_
_entity_poly.entity_id
_entity_poly.type
_entity_poly.pdbx_seq_one_letter_code
_entity_poly.pdbx_strand_id
1 'polypeptide(L)'
;MNFLSSAFRPFSLLATVFLLVLSGCQPEPDESQPEGVTEPIMETATSASSGQAVSSTTPPSSPTLPPPILQTATQPSEAAVLPTAVSTPEGANLPGALIAITMESQVGVLLDEIPAEMRDLFADQLLAQSAAEWESRALRQLRLTRNRLTFRDFVYIDKGQLPLPPPELWQIRLDPNGPTRQTIQGHDLVMIGYSFSSTLLTDAQSPGEAEPALAEVGGIWDEPFVFPADPDLLLQRTSNACVNEGGYPPDSFDSENIWHFYDYDCTADSGGAAGCHRSILPTLSCREALKARVGEVETTVRFERLAWDDGLANQVRLGDVTSWGTPDLTAVTEDLATNRIVYKYFAANNCALEEGSVGSSGWRRLLQFEATVWNKGTQPLHIGKANVEDTENNVFTYSPCHAHLHYTNYGTFFLQNQADLTSSKQAFCVQSTDRMSNNETSPLIHDYSCSFQGIQAGWADEYIAGLDTQWIDITDLDVPPDGITVQLGFTSNSDQFLCEGTLIMDEDGVQLWEPSGFTTENGESINRMQCDFIPDWDVSNQAVYDVFVPQSGSFVTTPCVNGEISPLRNCGFVEVEVESEEGEAICELGTAVNPTIPESFSYPLIIRVCERSASLGVGVACTFTNSLVNTTVASQSEPISFACPQMRDSEELSGGYALYVSLLNPED
;
A
#
# COMPACT_ATOMS: atom_id res chain seq x y z
N MET A 1 15.84 57.58 19.70
CA MET A 1 16.83 58.63 20.05
C MET A 1 18.22 58.00 20.06
N ASN A 2 19.08 58.47 19.15
CA ASN A 2 20.56 58.41 19.09
C ASN A 2 21.30 58.17 20.44
N PHE A 3 22.51 57.57 20.58
CA PHE A 3 23.70 57.42 19.71
C PHE A 3 24.72 56.41 20.32
N LEU A 4 25.43 55.66 19.43
CA LEU A 4 26.88 55.27 19.38
C LEU A 4 27.64 54.50 20.50
N SER A 5 28.29 53.38 20.09
CA SER A 5 29.77 53.18 19.96
C SER A 5 30.07 51.67 19.72
N SER A 6 30.43 51.21 18.51
CA SER A 6 31.74 51.20 17.81
C SER A 6 32.77 50.15 18.27
N ALA A 7 33.08 49.17 17.40
CA ALA A 7 34.42 48.69 17.06
C ALA A 7 34.35 47.74 15.85
N PHE A 8 35.28 47.93 14.90
CA PHE A 8 35.31 47.39 13.54
C PHE A 8 36.69 46.74 13.28
N ARG A 9 36.73 45.85 12.27
CA ARG A 9 37.87 45.44 11.38
C ARG A 9 38.40 43.98 11.53
N PRO A 10 38.99 43.36 10.46
CA PRO A 10 38.25 42.67 9.39
C PRO A 10 38.89 41.30 9.02
N PHE A 11 38.26 40.49 8.16
CA PHE A 11 38.99 39.49 7.38
C PHE A 11 38.49 39.43 5.93
N SER A 12 39.46 39.13 5.06
CA SER A 12 39.51 39.40 3.62
C SER A 12 38.84 38.32 2.78
N LEU A 13 38.29 38.75 1.63
CA LEU A 13 37.97 37.96 0.45
C LEU A 13 39.09 36.99 0.06
N LEU A 14 38.71 35.78 -0.36
CA LEU A 14 39.20 35.20 -1.61
C LEU A 14 38.20 34.12 -2.12
N ALA A 15 37.51 34.46 -3.20
CA ALA A 15 36.70 33.53 -3.99
C ALA A 15 37.61 32.67 -4.87
N THR A 16 37.34 31.37 -4.98
CA THR A 16 37.88 30.53 -6.05
C THR A 16 36.73 29.70 -6.63
N VAL A 17 36.48 29.97 -7.92
CA VAL A 17 35.54 29.29 -8.81
C VAL A 17 36.06 27.89 -9.13
N PHE A 18 35.22 26.86 -9.03
CA PHE A 18 35.48 25.55 -9.62
C PHE A 18 34.40 25.22 -10.64
N LEU A 19 34.83 25.12 -11.89
CA LEU A 19 34.10 24.63 -13.07
C LEU A 19 34.65 23.22 -13.37
N LEU A 20 33.78 22.22 -13.54
CA LEU A 20 34.07 20.91 -14.18
C LEU A 20 32.71 20.30 -14.58
N VAL A 21 32.28 20.44 -15.84
CA VAL A 21 32.50 19.55 -16.99
C VAL A 21 31.93 18.14 -16.78
N LEU A 22 30.70 17.96 -17.29
CA LEU A 22 30.06 16.68 -17.64
C LEU A 22 30.56 16.22 -19.02
N SER A 23 31.00 14.96 -19.15
CA SER A 23 30.53 14.00 -20.17
C SER A 23 31.48 12.81 -20.32
N GLY A 24 30.91 11.60 -20.38
CA GLY A 24 31.41 10.51 -21.21
C GLY A 24 31.92 9.29 -20.44
N CYS A 25 31.15 8.21 -20.43
CA CYS A 25 31.62 6.84 -20.70
C CYS A 25 30.41 5.89 -20.84
N GLN A 26 30.19 5.37 -22.04
CA GLN A 26 29.45 4.11 -22.28
C GLN A 26 30.42 2.93 -22.13
N PRO A 27 29.90 1.72 -21.91
CA PRO A 27 30.44 0.54 -22.57
C PRO A 27 29.37 -0.29 -23.30
N GLU A 28 29.72 -0.75 -24.50
CA GLU A 28 29.03 -1.79 -25.27
C GLU A 28 29.19 -3.20 -24.63
N PRO A 29 28.29 -4.16 -24.93
CA PRO A 29 28.35 -5.52 -24.40
C PRO A 29 29.21 -6.45 -25.27
N ASP A 30 29.93 -7.37 -24.63
CA ASP A 30 30.68 -8.44 -25.30
C ASP A 30 29.93 -9.78 -25.23
N GLU A 31 29.98 -10.49 -26.34
CA GLU A 31 29.20 -11.66 -26.72
C GLU A 31 30.09 -12.90 -26.56
N SER A 32 29.68 -13.91 -25.76
CA SER A 32 30.21 -15.28 -25.97
C SER A 32 29.26 -16.37 -25.48
N GLN A 33 28.93 -17.25 -26.42
CA GLN A 33 28.14 -18.48 -26.31
C GLN A 33 29.01 -19.71 -25.91
N PRO A 34 28.39 -20.85 -25.55
CA PRO A 34 28.99 -21.90 -24.71
C PRO A 34 29.36 -23.21 -25.45
N GLU A 35 30.23 -24.00 -24.82
CA GLU A 35 30.42 -25.45 -25.00
C GLU A 35 30.56 -26.02 -23.57
N GLY A 36 29.99 -27.12 -23.09
CA GLY A 36 29.39 -28.31 -23.67
C GLY A 36 29.85 -29.52 -22.82
N VAL A 37 29.03 -30.57 -22.74
CA VAL A 37 29.41 -31.99 -22.56
C VAL A 37 29.32 -32.64 -21.15
N THR A 38 28.21 -33.38 -20.98
CA THR A 38 27.99 -34.79 -20.47
C THR A 38 28.07 -35.19 -18.98
N GLU A 39 26.88 -35.58 -18.47
CA GLU A 39 26.42 -36.86 -17.82
C GLU A 39 27.39 -38.08 -17.68
N PRO A 40 26.99 -39.20 -17.02
CA PRO A 40 26.26 -39.41 -15.73
C PRO A 40 26.84 -40.62 -14.93
N ILE A 41 26.46 -40.84 -13.65
CA ILE A 41 26.66 -42.17 -13.01
C ILE A 41 25.46 -42.56 -12.11
N MET A 42 24.85 -43.68 -12.51
CA MET A 42 23.97 -44.65 -11.82
C MET A 42 24.42 -44.99 -10.38
N GLU A 43 23.63 -45.48 -9.41
CA GLU A 43 22.89 -46.75 -9.42
C GLU A 43 22.22 -46.99 -8.03
N THR A 44 20.96 -47.45 -8.06
CA THR A 44 20.34 -48.53 -7.25
C THR A 44 20.37 -48.56 -5.70
N ALA A 45 19.18 -48.69 -5.08
CA ALA A 45 18.63 -49.91 -4.41
C ALA A 45 18.65 -49.74 -2.86
N THR A 46 17.72 -50.20 -2.02
CA THR A 46 16.69 -51.26 -2.08
C THR A 46 15.74 -51.16 -0.87
N SER A 47 14.49 -51.59 -1.10
CA SER A 47 13.44 -52.13 -0.21
C SER A 47 13.75 -52.58 1.24
N ALA A 48 12.77 -52.40 2.14
CA ALA A 48 12.00 -53.46 2.85
C ALA A 48 11.20 -52.84 4.04
N SER A 49 9.85 -52.92 4.04
CA SER A 49 8.99 -53.85 4.84
C SER A 49 9.20 -53.74 6.37
N SER A 50 8.24 -53.69 7.29
CA SER A 50 6.84 -54.13 7.38
C SER A 50 6.40 -53.89 8.84
N GLY A 51 5.11 -53.70 9.15
CA GLY A 51 4.63 -53.90 10.53
C GLY A 51 3.31 -53.24 10.93
N GLN A 52 2.21 -53.98 10.77
CA GLN A 52 0.93 -53.89 11.51
C GLN A 52 1.13 -53.90 13.04
N ALA A 53 0.22 -53.53 13.96
CA ALA A 53 -1.09 -52.88 13.98
C ALA A 53 -1.55 -52.73 15.46
N VAL A 54 -2.67 -52.01 15.67
CA VAL A 54 -3.67 -52.09 16.77
C VAL A 54 -3.29 -51.51 18.14
N SER A 55 -4.00 -50.45 18.58
CA SER A 55 -5.07 -50.53 19.60
C SER A 55 -5.46 -49.16 20.15
N SER A 56 -6.78 -49.00 20.32
CA SER A 56 -7.56 -47.94 20.93
C SER A 56 -7.12 -47.49 22.34
N THR A 57 -7.24 -46.19 22.60
CA THR A 57 -7.63 -45.59 23.91
C THR A 57 -8.03 -44.12 23.72
N THR A 58 -9.32 -43.80 23.94
CA THR A 58 -9.80 -42.43 24.23
C THR A 58 -9.31 -41.95 25.59
N PRO A 59 -8.98 -40.66 25.75
CA PRO A 59 -9.57 -39.85 26.82
C PRO A 59 -9.77 -38.36 26.40
N PRO A 60 -9.99 -37.42 27.33
CA PRO A 60 -11.27 -36.81 27.67
C PRO A 60 -11.52 -35.42 27.02
N SER A 61 -12.77 -34.98 27.13
CA SER A 61 -13.33 -33.67 26.79
C SER A 61 -12.42 -32.45 27.10
N SER A 62 -12.12 -31.69 26.03
CA SER A 62 -11.57 -30.33 26.07
C SER A 62 -12.62 -29.29 26.53
N PRO A 63 -12.20 -28.18 27.15
CA PRO A 63 -13.08 -27.07 27.46
C PRO A 63 -13.54 -26.38 26.17
N THR A 64 -14.86 -26.18 26.06
CA THR A 64 -15.52 -25.41 25.00
C THR A 64 -14.96 -23.98 24.94
N LEU A 65 -14.36 -23.64 23.80
CA LEU A 65 -14.19 -22.26 23.33
C LEU A 65 -15.59 -21.63 23.12
N PRO A 66 -15.79 -20.34 23.44
CA PRO A 66 -16.99 -19.64 23.02
C PRO A 66 -17.03 -19.57 21.49
N PRO A 67 -18.22 -19.63 20.87
CA PRO A 67 -18.34 -19.61 19.42
C PRO A 67 -17.80 -18.28 18.85
N PRO A 68 -17.27 -18.28 17.62
CA PRO A 68 -16.89 -17.06 16.94
C PRO A 68 -18.13 -16.19 16.82
N ILE A 69 -18.07 -14.98 17.39
CA ILE A 69 -19.05 -13.95 17.09
C ILE A 69 -18.75 -13.55 15.65
N LEU A 70 -19.52 -14.10 14.70
CA LEU A 70 -19.72 -13.46 13.40
C LEU A 70 -20.20 -12.05 13.72
N GLN A 71 -19.30 -11.07 13.62
CA GLN A 71 -19.68 -9.67 13.56
C GLN A 71 -20.42 -9.50 12.24
N THR A 72 -21.73 -9.62 12.29
CA THR A 72 -22.60 -9.03 11.28
C THR A 72 -22.33 -7.54 11.32
N ALA A 73 -21.64 -7.03 10.31
CA ALA A 73 -21.50 -5.62 10.02
C ALA A 73 -22.91 -4.99 10.10
N THR A 74 -23.17 -4.32 11.20
CA THR A 74 -24.45 -3.64 11.39
C THR A 74 -24.25 -2.29 10.72
N GLN A 75 -24.66 -2.22 9.45
CA GLN A 75 -24.72 -1.00 8.67
C GLN A 75 -25.36 0.12 9.51
N PRO A 76 -24.69 1.24 9.78
CA PRO A 76 -25.35 2.39 10.37
C PRO A 76 -26.35 2.94 9.34
N SER A 77 -27.64 2.73 9.61
CA SER A 77 -28.72 3.32 8.83
C SER A 77 -28.92 4.77 9.26
N GLU A 78 -28.06 5.65 8.77
CA GLU A 78 -28.44 7.04 8.55
C GLU A 78 -28.15 7.32 7.08
N ALA A 79 -29.23 7.52 6.30
CA ALA A 79 -29.13 7.70 4.87
C ALA A 79 -28.30 8.96 4.60
N ALA A 80 -27.01 8.78 4.28
CA ALA A 80 -26.27 9.75 3.52
C ALA A 80 -27.11 10.07 2.29
N VAL A 81 -27.49 11.33 2.13
CA VAL A 81 -28.12 11.80 0.91
C VAL A 81 -27.04 11.68 -0.16
N LEU A 82 -27.01 10.55 -0.87
CA LEU A 82 -26.15 10.36 -2.03
C LEU A 82 -26.41 11.56 -2.96
N PRO A 83 -25.38 12.31 -3.38
CA PRO A 83 -25.56 13.36 -4.36
C PRO A 83 -26.23 12.74 -5.58
N THR A 84 -27.43 13.23 -5.90
CA THR A 84 -28.19 12.75 -7.06
C THR A 84 -27.37 13.03 -8.31
N ALA A 85 -27.04 11.97 -9.06
CA ALA A 85 -26.35 12.09 -10.34
C ALA A 85 -26.97 13.21 -11.19
N VAL A 86 -26.14 14.15 -11.64
CA VAL A 86 -26.63 15.29 -12.42
C VAL A 86 -26.94 14.79 -13.82
N SER A 87 -28.18 15.04 -14.28
CA SER A 87 -28.60 14.67 -15.63
C SER A 87 -27.62 15.25 -16.64
N THR A 88 -27.08 14.41 -17.51
CA THR A 88 -26.29 14.83 -18.67
C THR A 88 -26.99 16.00 -19.36
N PRO A 89 -26.27 17.10 -19.67
CA PRO A 89 -26.87 18.24 -20.36
C PRO A 89 -27.67 17.79 -21.58
N GLU A 90 -28.89 18.31 -21.71
CA GLU A 90 -29.87 17.86 -22.72
C GLU A 90 -29.26 17.94 -24.13
N GLY A 91 -29.05 16.76 -24.76
CA GLY A 91 -28.50 16.64 -26.11
C GLY A 91 -26.99 16.32 -26.21
N ALA A 92 -26.27 16.13 -25.10
CA ALA A 92 -24.86 15.72 -25.14
C ALA A 92 -24.73 14.21 -25.38
N ASN A 93 -24.55 13.82 -26.64
CA ASN A 93 -23.98 12.52 -26.98
C ASN A 93 -22.46 12.67 -26.81
N LEU A 94 -21.91 12.27 -25.67
CA LEU A 94 -20.48 12.42 -25.42
C LEU A 94 -19.70 11.44 -26.32
N PRO A 95 -18.71 11.92 -27.09
CA PRO A 95 -17.88 11.03 -27.88
C PRO A 95 -16.98 10.22 -26.94
N GLY A 96 -17.15 8.90 -26.94
CA GLY A 96 -16.39 7.98 -26.10
C GLY A 96 -15.57 6.96 -26.88
N ALA A 97 -14.78 6.19 -26.14
CA ALA A 97 -13.99 5.07 -26.62
C ALA A 97 -14.18 3.84 -25.73
N LEU A 98 -14.20 2.66 -26.36
CA LEU A 98 -14.22 1.37 -25.68
C LEU A 98 -12.92 0.62 -25.97
N ILE A 99 -12.30 0.07 -24.94
CA ILE A 99 -11.10 -0.77 -25.06
C ILE A 99 -11.39 -2.09 -24.35
N ALA A 100 -11.39 -3.21 -25.09
CA ALA A 100 -11.42 -4.54 -24.49
C ALA A 100 -10.07 -4.82 -23.85
N ILE A 101 -10.11 -5.37 -22.63
CA ILE A 101 -8.92 -5.79 -21.91
C ILE A 101 -9.04 -7.29 -21.64
N THR A 102 -8.01 -8.05 -21.97
CA THR A 102 -7.97 -9.50 -21.72
C THR A 102 -6.59 -9.95 -21.26
N MET A 103 -6.53 -11.01 -20.47
CA MET A 103 -5.28 -11.63 -20.02
C MET A 103 -5.52 -13.10 -19.68
N GLU A 104 -4.54 -13.97 -19.93
CA GLU A 104 -4.52 -15.36 -19.48
C GLU A 104 -3.33 -15.54 -18.54
N SER A 105 -3.54 -16.03 -17.32
CA SER A 105 -2.47 -16.18 -16.32
C SER A 105 -2.70 -17.41 -15.44
N GLN A 106 -1.78 -17.63 -14.51
CA GLN A 106 -1.89 -18.63 -13.44
C GLN A 106 -1.54 -18.00 -12.10
N VAL A 107 -2.21 -18.44 -11.05
CA VAL A 107 -1.97 -18.01 -9.67
C VAL A 107 -1.92 -19.23 -8.75
N GLY A 108 -1.13 -19.15 -7.69
CA GLY A 108 -0.91 -20.27 -6.78
C GLY A 108 -0.62 -19.88 -5.35
N VAL A 109 -0.34 -20.91 -4.56
CA VAL A 109 0.14 -20.83 -3.18
C VAL A 109 1.43 -21.63 -3.07
N LEU A 110 2.47 -21.00 -2.58
CA LEU A 110 3.80 -21.59 -2.41
C LEU A 110 3.82 -22.54 -1.20
N LEU A 111 4.31 -23.77 -1.39
CA LEU A 111 4.45 -24.78 -0.34
C LEU A 111 5.87 -24.87 0.24
N ASP A 112 6.85 -24.20 -0.37
CA ASP A 112 8.26 -24.29 0.02
C ASP A 112 8.51 -23.89 1.48
N GLU A 113 7.72 -22.94 1.98
CA GLU A 113 7.81 -22.40 3.33
C GLU A 113 7.14 -23.31 4.38
N ILE A 114 6.36 -24.29 3.94
CA ILE A 114 5.69 -25.28 4.80
C ILE A 114 6.67 -26.43 5.09
N PRO A 115 6.75 -26.94 6.34
CA PRO A 115 7.54 -28.11 6.68
C PRO A 115 7.25 -29.27 5.74
N ALA A 116 8.31 -29.95 5.27
CA ALA A 116 8.22 -30.92 4.18
C ALA A 116 7.21 -32.05 4.45
N GLU A 117 7.13 -32.50 5.71
CA GLU A 117 6.20 -33.52 6.19
C GLU A 117 4.73 -33.08 6.19
N MET A 118 4.44 -31.78 6.11
CA MET A 118 3.08 -31.23 6.06
C MET A 118 2.65 -30.79 4.66
N ARG A 119 3.57 -30.67 3.69
CA ARG A 119 3.26 -30.12 2.35
C ARG A 119 2.14 -30.88 1.64
N ASP A 120 2.07 -32.21 1.80
CA ASP A 120 1.00 -33.02 1.21
C ASP A 120 -0.37 -32.67 1.80
N LEU A 121 -0.44 -32.46 3.13
CA LEU A 121 -1.67 -32.06 3.81
C LEU A 121 -2.15 -30.68 3.33
N PHE A 122 -1.24 -29.70 3.29
CA PHE A 122 -1.58 -28.35 2.83
C PHE A 122 -1.94 -28.34 1.34
N ALA A 123 -1.26 -29.13 0.52
CA ALA A 123 -1.62 -29.30 -0.89
C ALA A 123 -3.04 -29.84 -1.03
N ASP A 124 -3.41 -30.89 -0.29
CA ASP A 124 -4.76 -31.47 -0.32
C ASP A 124 -5.82 -30.45 0.12
N GLN A 125 -5.54 -29.63 1.13
CA GLN A 125 -6.42 -28.54 1.58
C GLN A 125 -6.61 -27.48 0.48
N LEU A 126 -5.51 -27.01 -0.11
CA LEU A 126 -5.53 -26.02 -1.20
C LEU A 126 -6.26 -26.53 -2.45
N LEU A 127 -6.09 -27.82 -2.78
CA LEU A 127 -6.82 -28.45 -3.88
C LEU A 127 -8.34 -28.54 -3.62
N ALA A 128 -8.74 -28.52 -2.35
CA ALA A 128 -10.14 -28.55 -1.92
C ALA A 128 -10.75 -27.16 -1.70
N GLN A 129 -9.96 -26.08 -1.80
CA GLN A 129 -10.46 -24.70 -1.64
C GLN A 129 -11.49 -24.35 -2.69
N SER A 130 -12.38 -23.44 -2.30
CA SER A 130 -13.45 -22.92 -3.13
C SER A 130 -12.94 -22.06 -4.28
N ALA A 131 -13.75 -21.93 -5.32
CA ALA A 131 -13.47 -21.01 -6.44
C ALA A 131 -13.29 -19.56 -5.95
N ALA A 132 -14.03 -19.12 -4.92
CA ALA A 132 -13.95 -17.76 -4.41
C ALA A 132 -12.57 -17.42 -3.82
N GLU A 133 -11.90 -18.38 -3.17
CA GLU A 133 -10.55 -18.19 -2.62
C GLU A 133 -9.52 -18.05 -3.76
N TRP A 134 -9.67 -18.83 -4.83
CA TRP A 134 -8.82 -18.75 -6.02
C TRP A 134 -9.07 -17.48 -6.84
N GLU A 135 -10.33 -17.05 -6.97
CA GLU A 135 -10.69 -15.76 -7.58
C GLU A 135 -10.10 -14.59 -6.79
N SER A 136 -10.15 -14.64 -5.46
CA SER A 136 -9.53 -13.62 -4.59
C SER A 136 -8.02 -13.51 -4.80
N ARG A 137 -7.32 -14.65 -4.99
CA ARG A 137 -5.88 -14.65 -5.34
C ARG A 137 -5.62 -14.09 -6.74
N ALA A 138 -6.44 -14.43 -7.72
CA ALA A 138 -6.33 -13.87 -9.07
C ALA A 138 -6.54 -12.34 -9.06
N LEU A 139 -7.50 -11.84 -8.27
CA LEU A 139 -7.69 -10.40 -8.04
C LEU A 139 -6.44 -9.73 -7.46
N ARG A 140 -5.80 -10.34 -6.45
CA ARG A 140 -4.56 -9.82 -5.86
C ARG A 140 -3.39 -9.83 -6.86
N GLN A 141 -3.27 -10.86 -7.70
CA GLN A 141 -2.25 -10.87 -8.77
C GLN A 141 -2.52 -9.78 -9.80
N LEU A 142 -3.78 -9.56 -10.21
CA LEU A 142 -4.15 -8.48 -11.14
C LEU A 142 -3.84 -7.08 -10.60
N ARG A 143 -4.01 -6.85 -9.30
CA ARG A 143 -3.67 -5.57 -8.65
C ARG A 143 -2.20 -5.19 -8.80
N LEU A 144 -1.30 -6.15 -8.98
CA LEU A 144 0.12 -5.91 -9.24
C LEU A 144 0.37 -5.18 -10.58
N THR A 145 -0.63 -5.07 -11.47
CA THR A 145 -0.51 -4.26 -12.69
C THR A 145 -0.61 -2.75 -12.44
N ARG A 146 -1.17 -2.33 -11.29
CA ARG A 146 -1.56 -0.94 -11.02
C ARG A 146 -0.42 0.03 -11.25
N ASN A 147 0.69 -0.14 -10.53
CA ASN A 147 1.82 0.79 -10.57
C ASN A 147 2.29 1.03 -12.01
N ARG A 148 2.59 -0.05 -12.74
CA ARG A 148 3.07 0.02 -14.12
C ARG A 148 2.08 0.69 -15.07
N LEU A 149 0.79 0.36 -14.97
CA LEU A 149 -0.23 0.88 -15.91
C LEU A 149 -0.63 2.32 -15.61
N THR A 150 -0.67 2.69 -14.34
CA THR A 150 -1.00 4.05 -13.90
C THR A 150 0.15 5.02 -14.12
N PHE A 151 1.40 4.59 -13.95
CA PHE A 151 2.60 5.44 -14.12
C PHE A 151 3.41 5.04 -15.37
N ARG A 152 2.70 4.58 -16.40
CA ARG A 152 3.25 3.97 -17.61
C ARG A 152 4.13 4.93 -18.43
N ASP A 153 3.87 6.22 -18.31
CA ASP A 153 4.63 7.32 -18.88
C ASP A 153 6.04 7.49 -18.27
N PHE A 154 6.29 6.93 -17.08
CA PHE A 154 7.65 6.84 -16.51
C PHE A 154 8.43 5.62 -17.03
N VAL A 155 7.73 4.64 -17.59
CA VAL A 155 8.32 3.43 -18.18
C VAL A 155 8.63 3.65 -19.67
N TYR A 156 7.78 4.41 -20.36
CA TYR A 156 7.86 4.63 -21.80
C TYR A 156 7.86 6.12 -22.14
N ILE A 157 8.76 6.54 -23.03
CA ILE A 157 8.90 7.97 -23.40
C ILE A 157 7.71 8.50 -24.22
N ASP A 158 7.02 7.65 -24.98
CA ASP A 158 6.03 8.02 -25.98
C ASP A 158 4.62 7.47 -25.70
N LYS A 159 4.34 7.12 -24.44
CA LYS A 159 3.08 6.51 -24.03
C LYS A 159 2.56 7.17 -22.77
N GLY A 160 1.25 7.16 -22.61
CA GLY A 160 0.56 7.68 -21.43
C GLY A 160 0.01 6.57 -20.54
N GLN A 161 -0.76 7.01 -19.53
CA GLN A 161 -1.40 6.12 -18.57
C GLN A 161 -2.45 5.23 -19.27
N LEU A 162 -2.48 3.96 -18.89
CA LEU A 162 -3.45 2.97 -19.41
C LEU A 162 -3.92 2.04 -18.27
N PRO A 163 -4.47 2.60 -17.17
CA PRO A 163 -4.89 1.81 -16.02
C PRO A 163 -6.01 0.84 -16.40
N LEU A 164 -6.14 -0.25 -15.64
CA LEU A 164 -7.34 -1.08 -15.69
C LEU A 164 -8.55 -0.27 -15.21
N PRO A 165 -9.78 -0.54 -15.70
CA PRO A 165 -10.98 0.04 -15.12
C PRO A 165 -11.16 -0.42 -13.67
N PRO A 166 -12.06 0.19 -12.89
CA PRO A 166 -12.32 -0.19 -11.51
C PRO A 166 -12.64 -1.70 -11.36
N PRO A 167 -12.23 -2.34 -10.24
CA PRO A 167 -12.32 -3.79 -10.05
C PRO A 167 -13.74 -4.38 -10.15
N GLU A 168 -14.79 -3.57 -9.97
CA GLU A 168 -16.20 -3.98 -10.13
C GLU A 168 -16.51 -4.44 -11.55
N LEU A 169 -15.70 -4.04 -12.53
CA LEU A 169 -15.83 -4.40 -13.94
C LEU A 169 -14.95 -5.59 -14.33
N TRP A 170 -14.21 -6.17 -13.40
CA TRP A 170 -13.29 -7.27 -13.67
C TRP A 170 -14.05 -8.60 -13.70
N GLN A 171 -13.89 -9.35 -14.78
CA GLN A 171 -14.42 -10.70 -14.90
C GLN A 171 -13.26 -11.68 -14.90
N ILE A 172 -13.22 -12.53 -13.88
CA ILE A 172 -12.25 -13.63 -13.75
C ILE A 172 -12.98 -14.94 -14.00
N ARG A 173 -12.38 -15.83 -14.77
CA ARG A 173 -12.85 -17.19 -14.95
C ARG A 173 -11.69 -18.15 -14.71
N LEU A 174 -11.84 -18.98 -13.69
CA LEU A 174 -10.88 -20.01 -13.35
C LEU A 174 -10.90 -21.15 -14.36
N ASP A 175 -9.77 -21.84 -14.51
CA ASP A 175 -9.66 -23.06 -15.32
C ASP A 175 -10.66 -24.10 -14.79
N PRO A 176 -11.57 -24.61 -15.65
CA PRO A 176 -12.58 -25.59 -15.24
C PRO A 176 -11.99 -26.93 -14.77
N ASN A 177 -10.72 -27.21 -15.05
CA ASN A 177 -10.03 -28.39 -14.53
C ASN A 177 -9.65 -28.26 -13.04
N GLY A 178 -9.75 -27.05 -12.46
CA GLY A 178 -9.45 -26.78 -11.06
C GLY A 178 -7.94 -26.63 -10.77
N PRO A 179 -7.59 -26.38 -9.49
CA PRO A 179 -6.21 -26.25 -9.09
C PRO A 179 -5.45 -27.58 -9.19
N THR A 180 -4.15 -27.51 -9.46
CA THR A 180 -3.25 -28.66 -9.50
C THR A 180 -1.93 -28.33 -8.81
N ARG A 181 -1.32 -29.34 -8.18
CA ARG A 181 0.04 -29.20 -7.63
C ARG A 181 1.06 -29.35 -8.75
N GLN A 182 1.98 -28.40 -8.86
CA GLN A 182 2.99 -28.37 -9.90
C GLN A 182 4.29 -27.72 -9.40
N THR A 183 5.36 -27.87 -10.18
CA THR A 183 6.65 -27.25 -9.91
C THR A 183 6.92 -26.11 -10.89
N ILE A 184 7.13 -24.90 -10.39
CA ILE A 184 7.53 -23.73 -11.19
C ILE A 184 8.93 -23.30 -10.78
N GLN A 185 9.87 -23.34 -11.72
CA GLN A 185 11.27 -22.91 -11.48
C GLN A 185 11.94 -23.56 -10.25
N GLY A 186 11.50 -24.77 -9.87
CA GLY A 186 12.02 -25.52 -8.71
C GLY A 186 11.21 -25.37 -7.42
N HIS A 187 10.20 -24.50 -7.41
CA HIS A 187 9.29 -24.28 -6.29
C HIS A 187 8.07 -25.20 -6.37
N ASP A 188 7.60 -25.71 -5.22
CA ASP A 188 6.41 -26.55 -5.10
C ASP A 188 5.18 -25.67 -4.81
N LEU A 189 4.18 -25.69 -5.70
CA LEU A 189 2.98 -24.85 -5.59
C LEU A 189 1.70 -25.63 -5.89
N VAL A 190 0.59 -25.22 -5.29
CA VAL A 190 -0.75 -25.50 -5.83
C VAL A 190 -1.19 -24.29 -6.64
N MET A 191 -1.57 -24.51 -7.89
CA MET A 191 -1.79 -23.45 -8.88
C MET A 191 -3.07 -23.69 -9.66
N ILE A 192 -3.71 -22.61 -10.12
CA ILE A 192 -4.84 -22.64 -11.05
C ILE A 192 -4.65 -21.61 -12.17
N GLY A 193 -5.05 -21.98 -13.39
CA GLY A 193 -5.12 -21.02 -14.50
C GLY A 193 -6.37 -20.14 -14.39
N TYR A 194 -6.31 -18.93 -14.93
CA TYR A 194 -7.48 -18.07 -15.05
C TYR A 194 -7.39 -17.15 -16.26
N SER A 195 -8.55 -16.84 -16.84
CA SER A 195 -8.73 -15.78 -17.83
C SER A 195 -9.31 -14.55 -17.13
N PHE A 196 -8.78 -13.38 -17.44
CA PHE A 196 -9.32 -12.08 -17.06
C PHE A 196 -9.88 -11.36 -18.28
N SER A 197 -11.02 -10.67 -18.09
CA SER A 197 -11.54 -9.73 -19.07
C SER A 197 -12.20 -8.52 -18.41
N SER A 198 -12.09 -7.36 -19.06
CA SER A 198 -12.84 -6.16 -18.69
C SER A 198 -13.00 -5.25 -19.91
N THR A 199 -13.64 -4.09 -19.72
CA THR A 199 -13.78 -3.07 -20.76
C THR A 199 -13.61 -1.68 -20.16
N LEU A 200 -12.59 -0.99 -20.64
CA LEU A 200 -12.34 0.40 -20.30
C LEU A 200 -13.22 1.30 -21.18
N LEU A 201 -13.90 2.25 -20.55
CA LEU A 201 -14.67 3.32 -21.19
C LEU A 201 -14.03 4.66 -20.80
N THR A 202 -13.71 5.46 -21.81
CA THR A 202 -13.05 6.77 -21.65
C THR A 202 -13.51 7.73 -22.77
N ASP A 203 -12.95 8.94 -22.82
CA ASP A 203 -13.21 9.88 -23.91
C ASP A 203 -12.68 9.35 -25.26
N ALA A 204 -13.12 9.95 -26.37
CA ALA A 204 -12.77 9.45 -27.69
C ALA A 204 -11.27 9.54 -28.05
N GLN A 205 -10.56 10.52 -27.50
CA GLN A 205 -9.22 10.94 -27.93
C GLN A 205 -8.10 10.26 -27.14
N SER A 206 -8.23 10.21 -25.80
CA SER A 206 -7.14 9.77 -24.92
C SER A 206 -6.58 8.36 -25.18
N PRO A 207 -7.28 7.36 -25.75
CA PRO A 207 -6.65 6.07 -26.05
C PRO A 207 -5.48 6.16 -27.03
N GLY A 208 -5.56 7.02 -28.04
CA GLY A 208 -4.47 7.20 -29.02
C GLY A 208 -3.28 7.96 -28.44
N GLU A 209 -3.51 8.76 -27.39
CA GLU A 209 -2.48 9.47 -26.64
C GLU A 209 -1.81 8.55 -25.61
N ALA A 210 -2.59 7.68 -24.96
CA ALA A 210 -2.11 6.65 -24.04
C ALA A 210 -1.26 5.61 -24.76
N GLU A 211 -1.73 5.19 -25.94
CA GLU A 211 -1.10 4.17 -26.73
C GLU A 211 -1.37 4.44 -28.21
N PRO A 212 -0.36 4.85 -28.99
CA PRO A 212 -0.54 5.11 -30.42
C PRO A 212 -1.17 3.95 -31.21
N ALA A 213 -0.97 2.71 -30.76
CA ALA A 213 -1.60 1.54 -31.37
C ALA A 213 -3.14 1.49 -31.17
N LEU A 214 -3.71 2.21 -30.20
CA LEU A 214 -5.14 2.27 -29.90
C LEU A 214 -5.85 3.52 -30.48
N ALA A 215 -5.13 4.29 -31.31
CA ALA A 215 -5.67 5.49 -31.97
C ALA A 215 -6.85 5.18 -32.92
N GLU A 216 -6.84 3.99 -33.53
CA GLU A 216 -7.84 3.55 -34.50
C GLU A 216 -8.58 2.30 -34.02
N VAL A 217 -9.84 2.16 -34.41
CA VAL A 217 -10.66 0.96 -34.12
C VAL A 217 -10.00 -0.30 -34.71
N GLY A 218 -9.92 -1.36 -33.90
CA GLY A 218 -9.20 -2.61 -34.21
C GLY A 218 -7.70 -2.55 -33.87
N GLY A 219 -7.21 -1.41 -33.40
CA GLY A 219 -5.87 -1.25 -32.87
C GLY A 219 -5.66 -2.11 -31.62
N ILE A 220 -4.46 -2.68 -31.48
CA ILE A 220 -4.13 -3.64 -30.41
C ILE A 220 -2.79 -3.26 -29.80
N TRP A 221 -2.73 -3.33 -28.47
CA TRP A 221 -1.49 -3.30 -27.71
C TRP A 221 -1.42 -4.46 -26.72
N ASP A 222 -0.28 -5.11 -26.67
CA ASP A 222 0.00 -6.25 -25.80
C ASP A 222 1.04 -5.79 -24.77
N GLU A 223 0.61 -5.48 -23.53
CA GLU A 223 1.49 -5.05 -22.44
C GLU A 223 2.07 -6.28 -21.71
N PRO A 224 3.39 -6.50 -21.73
CA PRO A 224 3.98 -7.65 -21.05
C PRO A 224 3.94 -7.47 -19.53
N PHE A 225 3.80 -8.58 -18.79
CA PHE A 225 3.92 -8.62 -17.35
C PHE A 225 4.66 -9.87 -16.88
N VAL A 226 5.40 -9.74 -15.79
CA VAL A 226 5.89 -10.85 -14.98
C VAL A 226 5.21 -10.72 -13.63
N PHE A 227 4.54 -11.78 -13.17
CA PHE A 227 3.95 -11.84 -11.83
C PHE A 227 4.68 -12.85 -10.96
N PRO A 228 4.66 -12.69 -9.62
CA PRO A 228 4.91 -13.82 -8.73
C PRO A 228 3.85 -14.91 -8.95
N ALA A 229 4.28 -16.17 -8.89
CA ALA A 229 3.36 -17.31 -8.97
C ALA A 229 2.36 -17.33 -7.79
N ASP A 230 2.81 -16.91 -6.61
CA ASP A 230 1.97 -16.65 -5.44
C ASP A 230 2.07 -15.15 -5.09
N PRO A 231 1.00 -14.35 -5.27
CA PRO A 231 1.01 -12.91 -5.09
C PRO A 231 1.05 -12.48 -3.62
N ASP A 232 0.79 -13.40 -2.68
CA ASP A 232 0.80 -13.09 -1.26
C ASP A 232 2.23 -12.97 -0.73
N LEU A 233 2.42 -12.17 0.31
CA LEU A 233 3.68 -12.07 1.06
C LEU A 233 4.89 -11.65 0.21
N LEU A 234 4.64 -10.90 -0.87
CA LEU A 234 5.66 -10.47 -1.81
C LEU A 234 6.83 -9.76 -1.10
N LEU A 235 6.56 -8.82 -0.19
CA LEU A 235 7.60 -8.09 0.54
C LEU A 235 8.46 -9.03 1.39
N GLN A 236 7.83 -9.95 2.11
CA GLN A 236 8.50 -10.91 2.98
C GLN A 236 9.40 -11.86 2.19
N ARG A 237 8.95 -12.28 1.00
CA ARG A 237 9.68 -13.21 0.12
C ARG A 237 10.81 -12.54 -0.63
N THR A 238 10.62 -11.30 -1.06
CA THR A 238 11.54 -10.61 -1.98
C THR A 238 12.46 -9.59 -1.33
N SER A 239 12.26 -9.25 -0.05
CA SER A 239 13.14 -8.35 0.72
C SER A 239 13.44 -7.03 0.00
N ASN A 240 12.39 -6.33 -0.43
CA ASN A 240 12.40 -5.08 -1.21
C ASN A 240 12.77 -5.18 -2.71
N ALA A 241 13.15 -6.36 -3.22
CA ALA A 241 13.61 -6.50 -4.61
C ALA A 241 12.58 -6.09 -5.68
N CYS A 242 11.30 -6.21 -5.39
CA CYS A 242 10.19 -5.92 -6.32
C CYS A 242 9.44 -4.62 -6.02
N VAL A 243 10.03 -3.75 -5.19
CA VAL A 243 9.40 -2.53 -4.71
C VAL A 243 9.99 -1.34 -5.44
N ASN A 244 9.14 -0.59 -6.14
CA ASN A 244 9.48 0.66 -6.79
C ASN A 244 8.95 1.84 -5.97
N GLU A 245 9.83 2.43 -5.17
CA GLU A 245 9.64 3.62 -4.36
C GLU A 245 9.87 4.93 -5.17
N GLY A 246 10.15 4.81 -6.48
CA GLY A 246 10.37 5.95 -7.37
C GLY A 246 9.12 6.83 -7.45
N GLY A 247 9.25 8.11 -7.14
CA GLY A 247 8.12 9.04 -7.09
C GLY A 247 7.29 8.99 -5.80
N TYR A 248 7.51 7.99 -4.94
CA TYR A 248 6.88 7.88 -3.62
C TYR A 248 7.76 8.47 -2.51
N PRO A 249 7.17 8.94 -1.40
CA PRO A 249 7.91 9.22 -0.16
C PRO A 249 8.73 8.00 0.30
N PRO A 250 9.90 8.19 0.91
CA PRO A 250 10.58 7.11 1.62
C PRO A 250 9.68 6.46 2.67
N ASP A 251 9.91 5.17 2.96
CA ASP A 251 9.21 4.42 4.01
C ASP A 251 7.67 4.36 3.85
N SER A 252 7.18 4.40 2.60
CA SER A 252 5.75 4.45 2.24
C SER A 252 5.05 3.11 2.09
N PHE A 253 5.78 2.02 2.23
CA PHE A 253 5.27 0.68 1.96
C PHE A 253 5.33 -0.19 3.21
N ASP A 254 4.41 -1.14 3.26
CA ASP A 254 4.41 -2.27 4.18
C ASP A 254 3.91 -3.53 3.46
N SER A 255 3.70 -4.62 4.19
CA SER A 255 3.26 -5.88 3.60
C SER A 255 1.84 -5.84 3.03
N GLU A 256 1.01 -4.89 3.46
CA GLU A 256 -0.42 -4.85 3.15
C GLU A 256 -0.73 -3.93 1.96
N ASN A 257 0.18 -3.01 1.62
CA ASN A 257 0.02 -2.08 0.49
C ASN A 257 1.00 -2.32 -0.68
N ILE A 258 1.82 -3.37 -0.62
CA ILE A 258 2.97 -3.59 -1.51
C ILE A 258 2.62 -3.63 -3.01
N TRP A 259 1.38 -3.95 -3.35
CA TRP A 259 0.89 -4.01 -4.72
C TRP A 259 0.87 -2.63 -5.41
N HIS A 260 0.83 -1.52 -4.66
CA HIS A 260 1.01 -0.16 -5.18
C HIS A 260 2.42 0.10 -5.71
N PHE A 261 3.40 -0.67 -5.24
CA PHE A 261 4.82 -0.46 -5.52
C PHE A 261 5.39 -1.55 -6.42
N TYR A 262 4.59 -2.54 -6.82
CA TYR A 262 5.13 -3.68 -7.57
C TYR A 262 5.71 -3.24 -8.90
N ASP A 263 6.95 -3.61 -9.13
CA ASP A 263 7.61 -3.43 -10.42
C ASP A 263 8.63 -4.55 -10.64
N TYR A 264 8.38 -5.35 -11.68
CA TYR A 264 9.22 -6.49 -12.02
C TYR A 264 10.51 -6.08 -12.76
N ASP A 265 10.63 -4.82 -13.21
CA ASP A 265 11.82 -4.30 -13.88
C ASP A 265 12.87 -3.77 -12.88
N CYS A 266 12.56 -3.72 -11.59
CA CYS A 266 13.51 -3.26 -10.57
C CYS A 266 14.77 -4.12 -10.48
N THR A 267 15.92 -3.45 -10.46
CA THR A 267 17.25 -4.06 -10.34
C THR A 267 17.89 -3.69 -9.00
N ALA A 268 18.79 -4.54 -8.49
CA ALA A 268 19.46 -4.28 -7.21
C ALA A 268 20.22 -2.95 -7.14
N ASP A 269 20.68 -2.44 -8.28
CA ASP A 269 21.42 -1.19 -8.42
C ASP A 269 20.54 0.03 -8.77
N SER A 270 19.22 -0.16 -8.92
CA SER A 270 18.25 0.90 -9.20
C SER A 270 17.92 1.76 -7.96
N GLY A 271 18.94 2.20 -7.23
CA GLY A 271 18.80 3.03 -6.05
C GLY A 271 18.63 4.53 -6.35
N GLY A 272 18.16 5.28 -5.35
CA GLY A 272 18.14 6.74 -5.37
C GLY A 272 16.74 7.34 -5.51
N ALA A 273 16.64 8.67 -5.47
CA ALA A 273 15.35 9.36 -5.35
C ALA A 273 14.34 9.10 -6.49
N ALA A 274 14.84 8.72 -7.66
CA ALA A 274 14.03 8.34 -8.83
C ALA A 274 14.25 6.86 -9.24
N GLY A 275 14.97 6.09 -8.43
CA GLY A 275 15.14 4.65 -8.62
C GLY A 275 14.08 3.87 -7.86
N CYS A 276 14.01 2.56 -8.12
CA CYS A 276 13.10 1.68 -7.39
C CYS A 276 13.36 1.67 -5.88
N HIS A 277 14.61 1.77 -5.45
CA HIS A 277 14.96 1.52 -4.05
C HIS A 277 15.45 2.80 -3.38
N ARG A 278 14.63 3.34 -2.47
CA ARG A 278 14.94 4.56 -1.70
C ARG A 278 15.29 4.22 -0.26
N SER A 279 14.46 3.41 0.40
CA SER A 279 14.66 3.07 1.81
C SER A 279 15.63 1.91 2.02
N ILE A 280 15.48 0.81 1.25
CA ILE A 280 16.28 -0.42 1.44
C ILE A 280 16.78 -0.91 0.08
N LEU A 281 18.11 -1.03 -0.07
CA LEU A 281 18.70 -1.62 -1.28
C LEU A 281 18.67 -3.16 -1.19
N PRO A 282 18.01 -3.86 -2.14
CA PRO A 282 18.01 -5.30 -2.19
C PRO A 282 19.31 -5.83 -2.79
N THR A 283 19.56 -7.13 -2.63
CA THR A 283 20.75 -7.81 -3.19
C THR A 283 20.48 -8.47 -4.55
N LEU A 284 19.21 -8.65 -4.89
CA LEU A 284 18.74 -9.29 -6.13
C LEU A 284 17.85 -8.29 -6.87
N SER A 285 17.80 -8.38 -8.20
CA SER A 285 16.69 -7.79 -8.96
C SER A 285 15.36 -8.45 -8.58
N CYS A 286 14.24 -7.81 -8.90
CA CYS A 286 12.92 -8.40 -8.66
C CYS A 286 12.81 -9.79 -9.27
N ARG A 287 13.17 -9.93 -10.55
CA ARG A 287 13.12 -11.20 -11.28
C ARG A 287 13.99 -12.30 -10.65
N GLU A 288 15.20 -11.96 -10.24
CA GLU A 288 16.07 -12.92 -9.54
C GLU A 288 15.47 -13.32 -8.19
N ALA A 289 14.88 -12.38 -7.45
CA ALA A 289 14.20 -12.68 -6.20
C ALA A 289 12.96 -13.57 -6.42
N LEU A 290 12.14 -13.28 -7.42
CA LEU A 290 10.97 -14.11 -7.76
C LEU A 290 11.38 -15.54 -8.09
N LYS A 291 12.33 -15.73 -9.02
CA LYS A 291 12.86 -17.05 -9.42
C LYS A 291 13.49 -17.83 -8.27
N ALA A 292 14.03 -17.14 -7.27
CA ALA A 292 14.70 -17.77 -6.13
C ALA A 292 13.75 -18.10 -4.97
N ARG A 293 12.55 -17.51 -4.93
CA ARG A 293 11.71 -17.50 -3.73
C ARG A 293 10.28 -17.98 -3.94
N VAL A 294 9.72 -17.82 -5.13
CA VAL A 294 8.28 -18.10 -5.37
C VAL A 294 7.97 -18.63 -6.77
N GLY A 295 8.80 -18.28 -7.76
CA GLY A 295 8.57 -18.56 -9.17
C GLY A 295 7.87 -17.40 -9.89
N GLU A 296 8.11 -17.30 -11.19
CA GLU A 296 7.54 -16.29 -12.08
C GLU A 296 6.41 -16.86 -12.96
N VAL A 297 5.41 -16.03 -13.24
CA VAL A 297 4.39 -16.25 -14.27
C VAL A 297 4.48 -15.10 -15.27
N GLU A 298 4.95 -15.38 -16.48
CA GLU A 298 4.96 -14.39 -17.57
C GLU A 298 3.61 -14.38 -18.28
N THR A 299 3.06 -13.19 -18.52
CA THR A 299 1.77 -13.00 -19.18
C THR A 299 1.74 -11.68 -19.97
N THR A 300 0.59 -11.37 -20.55
CA THR A 300 0.35 -10.18 -21.35
C THR A 300 -1.06 -9.68 -21.11
N VAL A 301 -1.18 -8.41 -20.73
CA VAL A 301 -2.46 -7.69 -20.71
C VAL A 301 -2.69 -7.11 -22.11
N ARG A 302 -3.66 -7.67 -22.82
CA ARG A 302 -4.02 -7.24 -24.16
C ARG A 302 -5.11 -6.19 -24.11
N PHE A 303 -4.84 -5.05 -24.75
CA PHE A 303 -5.77 -3.95 -24.99
C PHE A 303 -6.17 -3.93 -26.46
N GLU A 304 -7.47 -3.84 -26.76
CA GLU A 304 -7.97 -3.74 -28.13
C GLU A 304 -9.01 -2.61 -28.23
N ARG A 305 -8.77 -1.65 -29.13
CA ARG A 305 -9.71 -0.55 -29.40
C ARG A 305 -10.93 -1.10 -30.12
N LEU A 306 -12.09 -1.05 -29.47
CA LEU A 306 -13.34 -1.55 -30.02
C LEU A 306 -14.06 -0.49 -30.86
N ALA A 307 -14.93 -0.96 -31.77
CA ALA A 307 -15.95 -0.11 -32.35
C ALA A 307 -16.91 0.36 -31.24
N TRP A 308 -17.43 1.59 -31.36
CA TRP A 308 -18.41 2.10 -30.43
C TRP A 308 -19.66 1.22 -30.40
N ASP A 309 -20.12 0.87 -29.21
CA ASP A 309 -21.36 0.15 -28.94
C ASP A 309 -22.06 0.77 -27.73
N ASP A 310 -23.22 1.38 -27.96
CA ASP A 310 -23.97 2.07 -26.90
C ASP A 310 -24.42 1.11 -25.78
N GLY A 311 -24.70 -0.15 -26.11
CA GLY A 311 -25.12 -1.15 -25.13
C GLY A 311 -23.99 -1.51 -24.17
N LEU A 312 -22.81 -1.77 -24.72
CA LEU A 312 -21.61 -2.05 -23.95
C LEU A 312 -21.16 -0.84 -23.13
N ALA A 313 -21.15 0.36 -23.74
CA ALA A 313 -20.82 1.59 -23.01
C ALA A 313 -21.77 1.80 -21.82
N ASN A 314 -23.07 1.59 -22.00
CA ASN A 314 -24.04 1.67 -20.90
C ASN A 314 -23.83 0.60 -19.82
N GLN A 315 -23.39 -0.60 -20.20
CA GLN A 315 -23.14 -1.69 -19.26
C GLN A 315 -21.91 -1.44 -18.39
N VAL A 316 -20.86 -0.84 -18.94
CA VAL A 316 -19.55 -0.70 -18.28
C VAL A 316 -19.33 0.69 -17.70
N ARG A 317 -20.31 1.60 -17.85
CA ARG A 317 -20.22 2.94 -17.29
C ARG A 317 -20.26 2.89 -15.77
N LEU A 318 -19.22 3.42 -15.15
CA LEU A 318 -19.08 3.52 -13.69
C LEU A 318 -18.57 4.92 -13.31
N GLY A 319 -18.94 5.37 -12.11
CA GLY A 319 -18.62 6.70 -11.61
C GLY A 319 -19.64 7.73 -12.07
N ASP A 320 -20.54 8.11 -11.17
CA ASP A 320 -21.53 9.15 -11.43
C ASP A 320 -20.86 10.52 -11.58
N VAL A 321 -21.36 11.33 -12.51
CA VAL A 321 -20.98 12.73 -12.64
C VAL A 321 -21.85 13.58 -11.74
N THR A 322 -21.21 14.34 -10.85
CA THR A 322 -21.88 15.22 -9.89
C THR A 322 -21.84 16.69 -10.31
N SER A 323 -20.89 17.10 -11.16
CA SER A 323 -20.88 18.44 -11.75
C SER A 323 -20.41 18.48 -13.22
N TRP A 324 -21.10 19.29 -14.02
CA TRP A 324 -20.77 19.54 -15.43
C TRP A 324 -20.04 20.87 -15.61
N GLY A 325 -18.87 20.84 -16.25
CA GLY A 325 -18.06 22.03 -16.53
C GLY A 325 -17.19 22.51 -15.37
N THR A 326 -17.17 21.80 -14.23
CA THR A 326 -16.29 22.08 -13.08
C THR A 326 -15.75 20.77 -12.48
N PRO A 327 -14.66 20.82 -11.70
CA PRO A 327 -14.35 19.80 -10.70
C PRO A 327 -15.42 19.77 -9.59
N ASP A 328 -15.51 18.63 -8.93
CA ASP A 328 -16.38 18.39 -7.77
C ASP A 328 -15.82 17.18 -7.01
N LEU A 329 -15.40 17.39 -5.77
CA LEU A 329 -14.65 16.40 -5.01
C LEU A 329 -15.57 15.55 -4.14
N THR A 330 -15.12 14.35 -3.84
CA THR A 330 -15.83 13.42 -2.96
C THR A 330 -14.80 12.67 -2.14
N ALA A 331 -14.95 12.71 -0.82
CA ALA A 331 -14.19 11.86 0.08
C ALA A 331 -14.77 10.44 0.01
N VAL A 332 -13.93 9.45 -0.29
CA VAL A 332 -14.36 8.05 -0.42
C VAL A 332 -14.41 7.39 0.96
N THR A 333 -15.61 6.99 1.38
CA THR A 333 -15.81 6.44 2.74
C THR A 333 -15.33 5.00 2.87
N GLU A 334 -15.50 4.22 1.81
CA GLU A 334 -15.11 2.82 1.76
C GLU A 334 -13.60 2.63 1.94
N ASP A 335 -12.79 3.58 1.48
CA ASP A 335 -11.32 3.50 1.58
C ASP A 335 -10.83 3.64 3.02
N LEU A 336 -11.55 4.37 3.89
CA LEU A 336 -11.24 4.42 5.33
C LEU A 336 -11.37 3.03 6.00
N ALA A 337 -12.08 2.08 5.39
CA ALA A 337 -12.12 0.69 5.85
C ALA A 337 -10.77 -0.02 5.67
N THR A 338 -9.92 0.45 4.76
CA THR A 338 -8.53 0.05 4.63
C THR A 338 -7.71 0.75 5.71
N ASN A 339 -7.84 0.28 6.95
CA ASN A 339 -7.10 0.77 8.11
C ASN A 339 -6.43 -0.37 8.88
N ARG A 340 -5.39 -0.03 9.64
CA ARG A 340 -4.66 -0.96 10.49
C ARG A 340 -3.93 -0.25 11.61
N ILE A 341 -3.80 -0.94 12.74
CA ILE A 341 -3.01 -0.47 13.86
C ILE A 341 -1.60 -1.06 13.77
N VAL A 342 -0.59 -0.20 13.92
CA VAL A 342 0.83 -0.58 13.90
C VAL A 342 1.57 0.02 15.09
N TYR A 343 2.72 -0.58 15.42
CA TYR A 343 3.72 0.05 16.28
C TYR A 343 4.91 0.48 15.42
N LYS A 344 5.33 1.75 15.54
CA LYS A 344 6.51 2.28 14.86
C LYS A 344 7.37 3.05 15.86
N TYR A 345 8.68 2.89 15.78
CA TYR A 345 9.63 3.60 16.62
C TYR A 345 10.16 4.84 15.88
N PHE A 346 10.16 5.99 16.56
CA PHE A 346 10.64 7.28 16.03
C PHE A 346 11.80 7.80 16.85
N ALA A 347 12.97 7.98 16.23
CA ALA A 347 14.09 8.66 16.87
C ALA A 347 13.78 10.14 17.12
N ALA A 348 14.47 10.77 18.08
CA ALA A 348 14.25 12.17 18.46
C ALA A 348 14.46 13.22 17.34
N ASN A 349 15.13 12.83 16.25
CA ASN A 349 15.37 13.67 15.07
C ASN A 349 14.59 13.19 13.83
N ASN A 350 13.59 12.32 13.99
CA ASN A 350 12.77 11.85 12.89
C ASN A 350 11.86 12.99 12.36
N CYS A 351 11.72 13.10 11.05
CA CYS A 351 10.94 14.14 10.39
C CYS A 351 9.47 14.15 10.79
N ALA A 352 8.89 13.01 11.20
CA ALA A 352 7.49 12.93 11.61
C ALA A 352 7.20 13.77 12.86
N LEU A 353 8.22 14.05 13.68
CA LEU A 353 8.13 14.99 14.81
C LEU A 353 8.09 16.45 14.34
N GLU A 354 8.88 16.78 13.32
CA GLU A 354 8.92 18.11 12.72
C GLU A 354 7.61 18.43 12.00
N GLU A 355 7.01 17.43 11.34
CA GLU A 355 5.69 17.53 10.70
C GLU A 355 4.52 17.37 11.69
N GLY A 356 4.80 17.22 12.99
CA GLY A 356 3.80 17.05 14.04
C GLY A 356 2.93 15.79 13.93
N SER A 357 3.30 14.85 13.05
CA SER A 357 2.52 13.65 12.70
C SER A 357 2.55 12.58 13.80
N VAL A 358 3.39 12.77 14.82
CA VAL A 358 3.41 11.99 16.06
C VAL A 358 3.63 12.92 17.25
N GLY A 359 3.09 12.56 18.41
CA GLY A 359 3.14 13.41 19.60
C GLY A 359 4.51 13.46 20.29
N SER A 360 5.35 12.43 20.12
CA SER A 360 6.68 12.35 20.72
C SER A 360 7.55 11.27 20.07
N SER A 361 8.86 11.27 20.39
CA SER A 361 9.79 10.21 20.01
C SER A 361 9.55 8.93 20.81
N GLY A 362 10.12 7.81 20.36
CA GLY A 362 9.97 6.49 20.98
C GLY A 362 9.00 5.60 20.21
N TRP A 363 8.53 4.53 20.85
CA TRP A 363 7.48 3.68 20.30
C TRP A 363 6.14 4.40 20.32
N ARG A 364 5.49 4.49 19.15
CA ARG A 364 4.15 5.03 18.99
C ARG A 364 3.21 3.97 18.44
N ARG A 365 1.96 4.01 18.89
CA ARG A 365 0.86 3.19 18.38
C ARG A 365 0.06 4.03 17.41
N LEU A 366 0.01 3.62 16.15
CA LEU A 366 -0.53 4.42 15.06
C LEU A 366 -1.72 3.70 14.44
N LEU A 367 -2.82 4.43 14.23
CA LEU A 367 -3.91 4.00 13.36
C LEU A 367 -3.61 4.52 11.96
N GLN A 368 -3.07 3.65 11.10
CA GLN A 368 -2.89 3.92 9.68
C GLN A 368 -4.21 3.70 8.94
N PHE A 369 -4.44 4.48 7.90
CA PHE A 369 -5.65 4.39 7.09
C PHE A 369 -5.40 4.93 5.69
N GLU A 370 -6.23 4.51 4.75
CA GLU A 370 -6.29 5.08 3.42
C GLU A 370 -7.30 6.23 3.38
N ALA A 371 -7.00 7.29 2.63
CA ALA A 371 -7.93 8.38 2.41
C ALA A 371 -7.85 8.86 0.96
N THR A 372 -9.00 8.96 0.32
CA THR A 372 -9.07 9.23 -1.13
C THR A 372 -10.01 10.40 -1.39
N VAL A 373 -9.59 11.30 -2.28
CA VAL A 373 -10.42 12.37 -2.82
C VAL A 373 -10.64 12.14 -4.30
N TRP A 374 -11.87 11.82 -4.68
CA TRP A 374 -12.26 11.55 -6.05
C TRP A 374 -12.88 12.78 -6.71
N ASN A 375 -12.35 13.20 -7.87
CA ASN A 375 -12.97 14.23 -8.70
C ASN A 375 -14.10 13.62 -9.56
N LYS A 376 -15.34 13.79 -9.13
CA LYS A 376 -16.57 13.38 -9.82
C LYS A 376 -17.13 14.46 -10.74
N GLY A 377 -16.45 15.59 -10.83
CA GLY A 377 -16.67 16.61 -11.85
C GLY A 377 -16.19 16.19 -13.23
N THR A 378 -16.46 17.04 -14.22
CA THR A 378 -16.08 16.80 -15.64
C THR A 378 -14.97 17.74 -16.12
N GLN A 379 -14.40 18.53 -15.22
CA GLN A 379 -13.19 19.30 -15.45
C GLN A 379 -12.16 18.92 -14.38
N PRO A 380 -10.86 19.05 -14.70
CA PRO A 380 -9.84 18.82 -13.71
C PRO A 380 -9.90 19.86 -12.59
N LEU A 381 -9.59 19.44 -11.37
CA LEU A 381 -9.17 20.33 -10.31
C LEU A 381 -7.73 20.76 -10.62
N HIS A 382 -7.52 22.05 -10.89
CA HIS A 382 -6.21 22.57 -11.25
C HIS A 382 -5.62 23.41 -10.10
N ILE A 383 -4.39 23.08 -9.69
CA ILE A 383 -3.58 23.88 -8.76
C ILE A 383 -2.37 24.46 -9.48
N GLY A 384 -1.70 23.64 -10.28
CA GLY A 384 -0.58 24.04 -11.13
C GLY A 384 0.78 23.70 -10.52
N LYS A 385 1.83 24.40 -10.98
CA LYS A 385 3.21 24.04 -10.65
C LYS A 385 3.49 24.20 -9.15
N ALA A 386 3.94 23.13 -8.51
CA ALA A 386 4.43 23.20 -7.15
C ALA A 386 5.70 24.07 -7.10
N ASN A 387 5.65 25.19 -6.37
CA ASN A 387 6.73 26.16 -6.35
C ASN A 387 6.95 26.75 -4.97
N VAL A 388 8.07 26.36 -4.33
CA VAL A 388 8.49 26.90 -3.03
C VAL A 388 8.91 28.37 -3.10
N GLU A 389 9.22 28.89 -4.29
CA GLU A 389 9.55 30.30 -4.47
C GLU A 389 8.30 31.19 -4.57
N ASP A 390 7.09 30.61 -4.54
CA ASP A 390 5.84 31.39 -4.42
C ASP A 390 5.67 31.92 -3.00
N THR A 391 6.41 32.96 -2.69
CA THR A 391 6.30 33.72 -1.43
C THR A 391 5.12 34.70 -1.42
N GLU A 392 4.41 34.86 -2.55
CA GLU A 392 3.26 35.76 -2.64
C GLU A 392 2.00 35.09 -2.07
N ASN A 393 1.79 33.81 -2.40
CA ASN A 393 0.60 33.07 -1.96
C ASN A 393 0.87 32.12 -0.79
N ASN A 394 2.11 31.65 -0.61
CA ASN A 394 2.52 30.79 0.51
C ASN A 394 1.68 29.51 0.67
N VAL A 395 1.25 28.90 -0.44
CA VAL A 395 0.40 27.69 -0.44
C VAL A 395 1.15 26.37 -0.51
N PHE A 396 2.46 26.40 -0.80
CA PHE A 396 3.29 25.22 -0.84
C PHE A 396 4.25 25.17 0.34
N THR A 397 4.30 24.04 1.04
CA THR A 397 5.26 23.76 2.10
C THR A 397 6.07 22.53 1.74
N TYR A 398 7.36 22.50 2.10
CA TYR A 398 8.18 21.32 1.87
C TYR A 398 7.99 20.33 3.01
N SER A 399 7.64 19.09 2.68
CA SER A 399 7.58 17.99 3.64
C SER A 399 8.95 17.29 3.71
N PRO A 400 9.69 17.40 4.84
CA PRO A 400 10.94 16.67 5.01
C PRO A 400 10.78 15.15 4.96
N CYS A 401 9.66 14.60 5.45
CA CYS A 401 9.41 13.16 5.36
C CYS A 401 9.16 12.73 3.92
N HIS A 402 8.40 13.49 3.14
CA HIS A 402 8.03 13.09 1.79
C HIS A 402 9.00 13.51 0.71
N ALA A 403 9.91 14.43 1.05
CA ALA A 403 10.90 15.00 0.16
C ALA A 403 10.30 15.66 -1.10
N HIS A 404 9.09 16.22 -0.98
CA HIS A 404 8.42 16.99 -2.03
C HIS A 404 7.56 18.10 -1.44
N LEU A 405 6.96 18.94 -2.31
CA LEU A 405 6.10 20.03 -1.91
C LEU A 405 4.66 19.57 -1.70
N HIS A 406 4.08 19.98 -0.58
CA HIS A 406 2.68 19.80 -0.23
C HIS A 406 1.91 21.10 -0.44
N TYR A 407 0.68 20.99 -0.93
CA TYR A 407 -0.31 22.04 -0.94
C TYR A 407 -1.00 22.10 0.43
N THR A 408 -1.03 23.29 1.03
CA THR A 408 -1.61 23.52 2.36
C THR A 408 -3.14 23.43 2.34
N ASN A 409 -3.73 23.11 3.50
CA ASN A 409 -5.18 23.07 3.73
C ASN A 409 -5.94 22.11 2.79
N TYR A 410 -5.33 20.95 2.48
CA TYR A 410 -5.94 19.89 1.66
C TYR A 410 -7.16 19.26 2.36
N GLY A 411 -7.05 19.00 3.65
CA GLY A 411 -8.11 18.38 4.44
C GLY A 411 -7.67 18.09 5.88
N THR A 412 -8.56 17.50 6.67
CA THR A 412 -8.31 17.16 8.08
C THR A 412 -8.75 15.73 8.37
N PHE A 413 -7.91 14.94 9.02
CA PHE A 413 -8.28 13.64 9.60
C PHE A 413 -8.51 13.76 11.10
N PHE A 414 -9.53 13.06 11.58
CA PHE A 414 -9.94 13.16 12.97
C PHE A 414 -10.42 11.81 13.52
N LEU A 415 -10.35 11.69 14.84
CA LEU A 415 -11.14 10.73 15.61
C LEU A 415 -12.27 11.50 16.28
N GLN A 416 -13.53 11.15 15.98
CA GLN A 416 -14.67 11.88 16.51
C GLN A 416 -14.69 11.86 18.04
N ASN A 417 -15.00 13.00 18.66
CA ASN A 417 -14.97 13.22 20.11
C ASN A 417 -13.58 13.06 20.76
N GLN A 418 -12.51 13.00 19.97
CA GLN A 418 -11.11 12.95 20.41
C GLN A 418 -10.35 14.12 19.77
N ALA A 419 -10.80 15.35 20.04
CA ALA A 419 -10.26 16.55 19.40
C ALA A 419 -8.73 16.72 19.62
N ASP A 420 -8.22 16.23 20.77
CA ASP A 420 -6.80 16.27 21.12
C ASP A 420 -5.94 15.27 20.31
N LEU A 421 -6.58 14.34 19.59
CA LEU A 421 -5.94 13.31 18.75
C LEU A 421 -6.17 13.56 17.24
N THR A 422 -6.57 14.77 16.85
CA THR A 422 -6.72 15.15 15.43
C THR A 422 -5.35 15.09 14.75
N SER A 423 -5.27 14.54 13.54
CA SER A 423 -4.00 14.47 12.79
C SER A 423 -3.50 15.87 12.46
N SER A 424 -2.20 16.11 12.63
CA SER A 424 -1.55 17.39 12.27
C SER A 424 -1.43 17.60 10.76
N LYS A 425 -1.64 16.55 9.96
CA LYS A 425 -1.35 16.57 8.53
C LYS A 425 -2.48 17.21 7.75
N GLN A 426 -2.34 18.50 7.52
CA GLN A 426 -3.27 19.32 6.74
C GLN A 426 -2.72 19.72 5.36
N ALA A 427 -1.53 19.24 4.99
CA ALA A 427 -0.89 19.54 3.71
C ALA A 427 -0.48 18.24 3.00
N PHE A 428 -0.68 18.21 1.69
CA PHE A 428 -0.47 17.04 0.84
C PHE A 428 -0.07 17.42 -0.58
N CYS A 429 0.66 16.55 -1.27
CA CYS A 429 0.81 16.66 -2.72
C CYS A 429 -0.52 16.24 -3.39
N VAL A 430 -1.10 17.11 -4.20
CA VAL A 430 -2.35 16.79 -4.90
C VAL A 430 -2.06 16.26 -6.30
N GLN A 431 -2.37 14.99 -6.57
CA GLN A 431 -2.11 14.36 -7.87
C GLN A 431 -3.23 13.39 -8.28
N SER A 432 -3.13 12.82 -9.48
CA SER A 432 -4.05 11.78 -9.96
C SER A 432 -3.35 10.43 -9.89
N THR A 433 -3.74 9.60 -8.91
CA THR A 433 -3.10 8.30 -8.63
C THR A 433 -4.03 7.11 -8.87
N ASP A 434 -5.34 7.32 -8.97
CA ASP A 434 -6.30 6.29 -9.33
C ASP A 434 -7.38 6.78 -10.30
N ARG A 435 -7.80 5.95 -11.24
CA ARG A 435 -8.87 6.24 -12.18
C ARG A 435 -10.16 5.51 -11.79
N MET A 436 -10.88 6.10 -10.84
CA MET A 436 -12.09 5.50 -10.25
C MET A 436 -13.35 5.61 -11.15
N SER A 437 -13.35 6.50 -12.13
CA SER A 437 -14.42 6.58 -13.13
C SER A 437 -14.13 5.74 -14.37
N ASN A 438 -15.16 5.11 -14.93
CA ASN A 438 -15.11 4.43 -16.21
C ASN A 438 -16.21 4.96 -17.12
N ASN A 439 -16.06 6.19 -17.59
CA ASN A 439 -17.05 6.91 -18.40
C ASN A 439 -16.40 7.88 -19.40
N GLU A 440 -17.17 8.43 -20.32
CA GLU A 440 -16.70 9.32 -21.40
C GLU A 440 -16.12 10.66 -20.92
N THR A 441 -16.32 11.01 -19.65
CA THR A 441 -15.79 12.25 -19.05
C THR A 441 -14.51 12.02 -18.26
N SER A 442 -14.00 10.78 -18.23
CA SER A 442 -12.81 10.39 -17.48
C SER A 442 -11.67 10.07 -18.45
N PRO A 443 -10.88 11.06 -18.89
CA PRO A 443 -9.79 10.81 -19.82
C PRO A 443 -8.70 9.92 -19.22
N LEU A 444 -7.97 9.20 -20.08
CA LEU A 444 -6.86 8.37 -19.63
C LEU A 444 -5.62 9.19 -19.27
N ILE A 445 -5.42 10.36 -19.88
CA ILE A 445 -4.17 11.12 -19.75
C ILE A 445 -4.33 12.33 -18.85
N HIS A 446 -3.27 12.61 -18.08
CA HIS A 446 -3.09 13.85 -17.34
C HIS A 446 -1.61 14.13 -17.06
N ASP A 447 -1.29 15.38 -16.72
CA ASP A 447 0.05 15.79 -16.27
C ASP A 447 0.14 15.91 -14.74
N TYR A 448 -0.95 15.60 -14.02
CA TYR A 448 -1.05 15.86 -12.58
C TYR A 448 -0.19 14.91 -11.75
N SER A 449 0.81 15.50 -11.10
CA SER A 449 1.82 14.84 -10.26
C SER A 449 2.23 15.79 -9.13
N CYS A 450 3.06 15.35 -8.19
CA CYS A 450 3.56 16.26 -7.14
C CYS A 450 4.32 17.49 -7.62
N SER A 451 4.83 17.48 -8.86
CA SER A 451 5.49 18.66 -9.46
C SER A 451 4.53 19.62 -10.15
N PHE A 452 3.34 19.14 -10.53
CA PHE A 452 2.29 19.89 -11.19
C PHE A 452 0.93 19.39 -10.70
N GLN A 453 0.41 20.04 -9.65
CA GLN A 453 -0.62 19.47 -8.81
C GLN A 453 -2.04 19.72 -9.32
N GLY A 454 -2.92 18.75 -9.06
CA GLY A 454 -4.31 18.73 -9.48
C GLY A 454 -4.90 17.32 -9.52
N ILE A 455 -6.20 17.21 -9.79
CA ILE A 455 -6.91 15.93 -9.91
C ILE A 455 -7.71 15.93 -11.21
N GLN A 456 -7.39 15.03 -12.13
CA GLN A 456 -8.07 14.89 -13.41
C GLN A 456 -9.54 14.48 -13.22
N ALA A 457 -10.41 14.87 -14.16
CA ALA A 457 -11.81 14.45 -14.16
C ALA A 457 -11.92 12.92 -14.13
N GLY A 458 -12.67 12.38 -13.17
CA GLY A 458 -12.84 10.95 -12.96
C GLY A 458 -11.66 10.21 -12.34
N TRP A 459 -10.60 10.93 -11.98
CA TRP A 459 -9.46 10.41 -11.21
C TRP A 459 -9.56 10.83 -9.74
N ALA A 460 -8.76 10.19 -8.91
CA ALA A 460 -8.66 10.45 -7.50
C ALA A 460 -7.21 10.66 -7.06
N ASP A 461 -7.08 11.42 -5.97
CA ASP A 461 -5.86 11.52 -5.18
C ASP A 461 -5.99 10.57 -3.98
N GLU A 462 -5.30 9.44 -4.06
CA GLU A 462 -5.30 8.36 -3.07
C GLU A 462 -4.07 8.44 -2.17
N TYR A 463 -4.32 8.56 -0.87
CA TYR A 463 -3.31 8.50 0.18
C TYR A 463 -3.41 7.17 0.93
N ILE A 464 -2.62 6.19 0.47
CA ILE A 464 -2.68 4.80 0.93
C ILE A 464 -2.29 4.62 2.40
N ALA A 465 -2.93 3.65 3.06
CA ALA A 465 -2.45 3.16 4.35
C ALA A 465 -1.02 2.62 4.19
N GLY A 466 -0.12 3.00 5.09
CA GLY A 466 1.31 2.63 5.04
C GLY A 466 2.23 3.76 4.55
N LEU A 467 1.69 4.77 3.87
CA LEU A 467 2.42 5.98 3.52
C LEU A 467 2.94 6.68 4.80
N ASP A 468 4.16 7.21 4.76
CA ASP A 468 4.69 7.95 5.90
C ASP A 468 3.78 9.14 6.23
N THR A 469 3.59 9.41 7.52
CA THR A 469 2.67 10.39 8.10
C THR A 469 1.17 10.19 7.78
N GLN A 470 0.77 9.09 7.15
CA GLN A 470 -0.63 8.74 6.90
C GLN A 470 -1.24 7.90 8.03
N TRP A 471 -1.44 8.54 9.18
CA TRP A 471 -2.02 7.92 10.37
C TRP A 471 -2.56 8.96 11.37
N ILE A 472 -3.26 8.46 12.38
CA ILE A 472 -3.49 9.16 13.65
C ILE A 472 -2.68 8.46 14.74
N ASP A 473 -1.91 9.24 15.51
CA ASP A 473 -1.19 8.74 16.68
C ASP A 473 -2.20 8.48 17.82
N ILE A 474 -2.43 7.19 18.11
CA ILE A 474 -3.37 6.72 19.13
C ILE A 474 -2.65 6.21 20.38
N THR A 475 -1.39 6.58 20.58
CA THR A 475 -0.59 6.09 21.72
C THR A 475 -1.22 6.46 23.07
N ASP A 476 -1.77 7.67 23.16
CA ASP A 476 -2.35 8.22 24.39
C ASP A 476 -3.89 8.06 24.44
N LEU A 477 -4.48 7.28 23.52
CA LEU A 477 -5.90 6.95 23.52
C LEU A 477 -6.23 5.98 24.66
N ASP A 478 -7.15 6.36 25.54
CA ASP A 478 -7.62 5.50 26.62
C ASP A 478 -8.54 4.40 26.07
N VAL A 479 -8.03 3.16 26.01
CA VAL A 479 -8.75 2.00 25.49
C VAL A 479 -9.06 1.01 26.62
N PRO A 480 -10.33 0.73 26.92
CA PRO A 480 -10.72 -0.26 27.92
C PRO A 480 -10.33 -1.68 27.51
N PRO A 481 -10.33 -2.65 28.45
CA PRO A 481 -9.90 -4.03 28.17
C PRO A 481 -10.62 -4.72 27.00
N ASP A 482 -11.90 -4.45 26.82
CA ASP A 482 -12.70 -5.05 25.74
C ASP A 482 -12.55 -4.29 24.39
N GLY A 483 -11.71 -3.25 24.32
CA GLY A 483 -11.56 -2.36 23.19
C GLY A 483 -12.67 -1.31 23.07
N ILE A 484 -12.52 -0.39 22.12
CA ILE A 484 -13.51 0.64 21.79
C ILE A 484 -13.73 0.73 20.29
N THR A 485 -14.91 1.21 19.89
CA THR A 485 -15.14 1.68 18.52
C THR A 485 -15.02 3.20 18.49
N VAL A 486 -14.20 3.71 17.57
CA VAL A 486 -14.02 5.14 17.31
C VAL A 486 -14.42 5.44 15.87
N GLN A 487 -14.89 6.66 15.62
CA GLN A 487 -15.15 7.12 14.26
C GLN A 487 -13.90 7.80 13.71
N LEU A 488 -13.24 7.13 12.77
CA LEU A 488 -12.21 7.71 11.93
C LEU A 488 -12.89 8.54 10.85
N GLY A 489 -12.49 9.80 10.68
CA GLY A 489 -13.07 10.65 9.66
C GLY A 489 -12.03 11.47 8.91
N PHE A 490 -12.42 11.85 7.70
CA PHE A 490 -11.68 12.69 6.79
C PHE A 490 -12.63 13.75 6.23
N THR A 491 -12.26 15.02 6.35
CA THR A 491 -12.93 16.12 5.64
C THR A 491 -11.93 16.75 4.68
N SER A 492 -12.17 16.62 3.38
CA SER A 492 -11.42 17.30 2.33
C SER A 492 -11.88 18.75 2.16
N ASN A 493 -10.97 19.62 1.72
CA ASN A 493 -11.23 20.99 1.31
C ASN A 493 -12.04 21.87 2.30
N SER A 494 -11.97 21.63 3.61
CA SER A 494 -12.81 22.34 4.60
C SER A 494 -12.63 23.86 4.60
N ASP A 495 -11.48 24.35 4.11
CA ASP A 495 -11.10 25.76 4.09
C ASP A 495 -11.17 26.41 2.69
N GLN A 496 -11.73 25.72 1.69
CA GLN A 496 -11.91 26.20 0.30
C GLN A 496 -10.58 26.52 -0.42
N PHE A 497 -9.55 25.72 -0.18
CA PHE A 497 -8.26 25.85 -0.86
C PHE A 497 -8.21 25.11 -2.20
N LEU A 498 -9.08 24.12 -2.40
CA LEU A 498 -9.29 23.44 -3.67
C LEU A 498 -10.53 24.06 -4.35
N CYS A 499 -10.39 24.52 -5.60
CA CYS A 499 -11.50 25.16 -6.29
C CYS A 499 -12.48 24.14 -6.88
N GLU A 500 -13.56 23.86 -6.15
CA GLU A 500 -14.68 23.01 -6.57
C GLU A 500 -15.72 23.87 -7.30
N GLY A 501 -15.36 24.30 -8.50
CA GLY A 501 -16.10 25.32 -9.22
C GLY A 501 -15.33 25.83 -10.43
N THR A 502 -15.59 27.09 -10.80
CA THR A 502 -14.83 27.73 -11.88
C THR A 502 -13.70 28.56 -11.28
N LEU A 503 -12.46 28.21 -11.63
CA LEU A 503 -11.30 29.03 -11.28
C LEU A 503 -11.41 30.40 -11.94
N ILE A 504 -11.18 31.45 -11.15
CA ILE A 504 -11.19 32.82 -11.65
C ILE A 504 -9.80 33.17 -12.18
N MET A 505 -9.78 33.57 -13.45
CA MET A 505 -8.57 33.92 -14.19
C MET A 505 -8.61 35.40 -14.58
N ASP A 506 -7.44 36.01 -14.76
CA ASP A 506 -7.31 37.36 -15.31
C ASP A 506 -7.44 37.37 -16.86
N GLU A 507 -7.26 38.55 -17.47
CA GLU A 507 -7.38 38.74 -18.92
C GLU A 507 -6.33 37.95 -19.73
N ASP A 508 -5.21 37.58 -19.10
CA ASP A 508 -4.11 36.81 -19.70
C ASP A 508 -4.24 35.30 -19.43
N GLY A 509 -5.29 34.86 -18.73
CA GLY A 509 -5.54 33.47 -18.37
C GLY A 509 -4.73 32.98 -17.17
N VAL A 510 -4.23 33.91 -16.34
CA VAL A 510 -3.50 33.59 -15.12
C VAL A 510 -4.47 33.53 -13.95
N GLN A 511 -4.29 32.52 -13.10
CA GLN A 511 -5.12 32.30 -11.90
C GLN A 511 -5.01 33.47 -10.92
N LEU A 512 -6.17 33.95 -10.46
CA LEU A 512 -6.25 34.97 -9.41
C LEU A 512 -6.27 34.34 -8.02
N TRP A 513 -5.71 35.08 -7.07
CA TRP A 513 -5.57 34.68 -5.66
C TRP A 513 -6.26 35.69 -4.75
N GLU A 514 -6.72 35.24 -3.59
CA GLU A 514 -7.33 36.08 -2.54
C GLU A 514 -6.83 35.69 -1.15
N PRO A 515 -6.75 36.65 -0.19
CA PRO A 515 -6.40 36.31 1.19
C PRO A 515 -7.38 35.30 1.78
N SER A 516 -6.86 34.16 2.28
CA SER A 516 -7.68 33.10 2.88
C SER A 516 -8.09 33.42 4.32
N GLY A 517 -7.39 34.35 4.97
CA GLY A 517 -7.48 34.61 6.42
C GLY A 517 -6.52 33.77 7.26
N PHE A 518 -5.85 32.78 6.67
CA PHE A 518 -4.77 32.01 7.30
C PHE A 518 -3.42 32.71 7.13
N THR A 519 -2.49 32.43 8.05
CA THR A 519 -1.14 32.97 8.00
C THR A 519 -0.10 31.90 8.24
N THR A 520 1.07 32.04 7.64
CA THR A 520 2.25 31.24 7.97
C THR A 520 2.68 31.46 9.43
N GLU A 521 3.60 30.65 9.94
CA GLU A 521 4.16 30.83 11.29
C GLU A 521 4.82 32.20 11.49
N ASN A 522 5.33 32.80 10.40
CA ASN A 522 5.93 34.14 10.41
C ASN A 522 4.89 35.27 10.31
N GLY A 523 3.60 34.95 10.24
CA GLY A 523 2.50 35.90 10.13
C GLY A 523 2.25 36.45 8.73
N GLU A 524 2.79 35.81 7.70
CA GLU A 524 2.55 36.18 6.30
C GLU A 524 1.21 35.61 5.82
N SER A 525 0.50 36.33 4.95
CA SER A 525 -0.80 35.86 4.41
C SER A 525 -0.59 34.61 3.57
N ILE A 526 -1.45 33.61 3.81
CA ILE A 526 -1.64 32.49 2.88
C ILE A 526 -2.83 32.88 1.99
N ASN A 527 -2.64 32.91 0.68
CA ASN A 527 -3.70 33.25 -0.26
C ASN A 527 -4.23 31.97 -0.90
N ARG A 528 -5.54 31.87 -1.07
CA ARG A 528 -6.18 30.75 -1.79
C ARG A 528 -6.60 31.20 -3.19
N MET A 529 -6.86 30.24 -4.05
CA MET A 529 -7.32 30.49 -5.42
C MET A 529 -8.70 31.13 -5.40
N GLN A 530 -8.93 32.16 -6.21
CA GLN A 530 -10.27 32.70 -6.40
C GLN A 530 -11.11 31.69 -7.17
N CYS A 531 -12.29 31.38 -6.63
CA CYS A 531 -13.14 30.31 -7.14
C CYS A 531 -14.61 30.72 -7.06
N ASP A 532 -15.31 30.59 -8.19
CA ASP A 532 -16.77 30.56 -8.20
C ASP A 532 -17.22 29.13 -7.90
N PHE A 533 -17.32 28.80 -6.60
CA PHE A 533 -17.74 27.49 -6.12
C PHE A 533 -19.14 27.12 -6.63
N ILE A 534 -19.32 25.84 -6.97
CA ILE A 534 -20.67 25.30 -7.21
C ILE A 534 -21.48 25.30 -5.90
N PRO A 535 -22.82 25.40 -5.97
CA PRO A 535 -23.66 25.19 -4.80
C PRO A 535 -23.42 23.82 -4.17
N ASP A 536 -23.44 23.76 -2.84
CA ASP A 536 -23.29 22.53 -2.05
C ASP A 536 -22.00 21.72 -2.35
N TRP A 537 -20.92 22.39 -2.80
CA TRP A 537 -19.62 21.78 -3.10
C TRP A 537 -19.05 20.94 -1.93
N ASP A 538 -19.41 21.23 -0.69
CA ASP A 538 -18.89 20.56 0.50
C ASP A 538 -19.70 19.32 0.92
N VAL A 539 -20.83 19.02 0.26
CA VAL A 539 -21.78 17.98 0.71
C VAL A 539 -21.18 16.56 0.69
N SER A 540 -20.25 16.29 -0.23
CA SER A 540 -19.59 14.99 -0.42
C SER A 540 -18.14 14.96 0.09
N ASN A 541 -17.68 16.03 0.72
CA ASN A 541 -16.28 16.17 1.12
C ASN A 541 -15.93 15.54 2.46
N GLN A 542 -16.90 14.90 3.13
CA GLN A 542 -16.68 14.22 4.39
C GLN A 542 -16.94 12.71 4.28
N ALA A 543 -15.97 11.94 4.76
CA ALA A 543 -16.03 10.50 4.94
C ALA A 543 -15.84 10.15 6.42
N VAL A 544 -16.59 9.17 6.92
CA VAL A 544 -16.48 8.67 8.30
C VAL A 544 -16.68 7.16 8.33
N TYR A 545 -15.84 6.46 9.08
CA TYR A 545 -15.88 5.01 9.22
C TYR A 545 -15.66 4.58 10.68
N ASP A 546 -16.41 3.59 11.14
CA ASP A 546 -16.28 3.01 12.48
C ASP A 546 -15.10 2.03 12.53
N VAL A 547 -14.11 2.33 13.37
CA VAL A 547 -12.90 1.51 13.56
C VAL A 547 -12.90 0.92 14.97
N PHE A 548 -12.72 -0.40 15.06
CA PHE A 548 -12.48 -1.07 16.34
C PHE A 548 -11.00 -0.98 16.73
N VAL A 549 -10.74 -0.44 17.91
CA VAL A 549 -9.41 -0.31 18.51
C VAL A 549 -9.33 -1.25 19.72
N PRO A 550 -8.54 -2.34 19.67
CA PRO A 550 -8.31 -3.22 20.80
C PRO A 550 -7.42 -2.54 21.85
N GLN A 551 -7.45 -3.01 23.10
CA GLN A 551 -6.62 -2.48 24.19
C GLN A 551 -5.13 -2.47 23.85
N SER A 552 -4.64 -3.55 23.25
CA SER A 552 -3.25 -3.71 22.82
C SER A 552 -3.20 -4.43 21.48
N GLY A 553 -1.99 -4.61 20.95
CA GLY A 553 -1.77 -5.32 19.70
C GLY A 553 -1.87 -4.43 18.46
N SER A 554 -1.62 -5.07 17.32
CA SER A 554 -1.54 -4.48 15.98
C SER A 554 -2.33 -5.36 15.00
N PHE A 555 -2.28 -5.06 13.70
CA PHE A 555 -2.83 -5.96 12.67
C PHE A 555 -2.17 -7.36 12.66
N VAL A 556 -0.98 -7.51 13.25
CA VAL A 556 -0.34 -8.81 13.45
C VAL A 556 -1.16 -9.72 14.37
N THR A 557 -1.89 -9.10 15.30
CA THR A 557 -2.77 -9.80 16.25
C THR A 557 -4.22 -9.92 15.79
N THR A 558 -4.55 -9.46 14.59
CA THR A 558 -5.90 -9.65 14.01
C THR A 558 -5.95 -10.95 13.21
N PRO A 559 -7.12 -11.62 13.11
CA PRO A 559 -7.27 -12.80 12.26
C PRO A 559 -6.82 -12.55 10.82
N CYS A 560 -6.28 -13.58 10.17
CA CYS A 560 -5.98 -13.52 8.74
C CYS A 560 -7.27 -13.47 7.93
N VAL A 561 -7.33 -12.60 6.93
CA VAL A 561 -8.55 -12.36 6.13
C VAL A 561 -8.38 -12.71 4.65
N ASN A 562 -7.16 -12.94 4.16
CA ASN A 562 -6.89 -13.24 2.74
C ASN A 562 -6.51 -14.70 2.48
N GLY A 563 -6.65 -15.58 3.49
CA GLY A 563 -6.30 -17.00 3.37
C GLY A 563 -4.80 -17.22 3.22
N GLU A 564 -3.99 -16.42 3.92
CA GLU A 564 -2.54 -16.46 3.91
C GLU A 564 -2.01 -17.75 4.57
N ILE A 565 -1.37 -18.61 3.77
CA ILE A 565 -0.85 -19.91 4.22
C ILE A 565 0.69 -19.86 4.15
N SER A 566 1.31 -19.37 5.22
CA SER A 566 2.77 -19.29 5.35
C SER A 566 3.17 -18.91 6.78
N PRO A 567 4.36 -19.35 7.27
CA PRO A 567 4.96 -18.83 8.49
C PRO A 567 5.43 -17.36 8.38
N LEU A 568 5.44 -16.76 7.19
CA LEU A 568 5.90 -15.38 6.97
C LEU A 568 4.79 -14.32 7.08
N ARG A 569 3.53 -14.73 7.24
CA ARG A 569 2.37 -13.81 7.29
C ARG A 569 2.40 -12.86 8.48
N ASN A 570 1.63 -11.78 8.40
CA ASN A 570 1.54 -10.73 9.43
C ASN A 570 0.15 -10.64 10.04
N CYS A 571 -0.47 -11.79 10.31
CA CYS A 571 -1.80 -11.90 10.89
C CYS A 571 -1.95 -13.19 11.68
N GLY A 572 -2.96 -13.24 12.55
CA GLY A 572 -3.38 -14.42 13.29
C GLY A 572 -2.48 -14.77 14.49
N PHE A 573 -1.67 -13.83 14.97
CA PHE A 573 -0.83 -14.06 16.15
C PHE A 573 -1.54 -13.69 17.45
N VAL A 574 -1.20 -14.38 18.52
CA VAL A 574 -1.65 -14.07 19.88
C VAL A 574 -0.43 -13.89 20.76
N GLU A 575 -0.41 -12.84 21.58
CA GLU A 575 0.64 -12.64 22.57
C GLU A 575 0.55 -13.72 23.66
N VAL A 576 1.69 -14.26 24.06
CA VAL A 576 1.80 -15.29 25.09
C VAL A 576 2.57 -14.72 26.26
N GLU A 577 2.03 -14.90 27.46
CA GLU A 577 2.71 -14.51 28.69
C GLU A 577 4.01 -15.30 28.87
N VAL A 578 5.10 -14.59 29.14
CA VAL A 578 6.40 -15.18 29.39
C VAL A 578 6.63 -15.19 30.90
N GLU A 579 6.85 -16.37 31.47
CA GLU A 579 7.20 -16.49 32.88
C GLU A 579 8.60 -15.89 33.15
N SER A 580 8.66 -14.82 33.94
CA SER A 580 9.91 -14.26 34.46
C SER A 580 9.81 -13.95 35.96
N GLU A 581 10.94 -13.95 36.67
CA GLU A 581 10.99 -13.70 38.12
C GLU A 581 10.45 -12.29 38.51
N GLU A 582 10.44 -11.36 37.56
CA GLU A 582 10.00 -9.96 37.75
C GLU A 582 8.64 -9.66 37.08
N GLY A 583 7.99 -10.64 36.44
CA GLY A 583 6.69 -10.48 35.78
C GLY A 583 6.74 -9.79 34.41
N GLU A 584 7.92 -9.41 33.94
CA GLU A 584 8.15 -8.81 32.62
C GLU A 584 9.28 -9.55 31.87
N ALA A 585 9.13 -9.77 30.56
CA ALA A 585 10.13 -10.42 29.71
C ALA A 585 11.28 -9.46 29.37
N ILE A 586 12.05 -9.09 30.40
CA ILE A 586 13.26 -8.26 30.29
C ILE A 586 14.48 -9.18 30.28
N CYS A 587 15.44 -8.90 29.39
CA CYS A 587 16.73 -9.59 29.35
C CYS A 587 17.91 -8.62 29.36
N GLU A 588 19.11 -9.15 29.62
CA GLU A 588 20.36 -8.38 29.53
C GLU A 588 20.71 -8.12 28.06
N LEU A 589 20.93 -6.84 27.71
CA LEU A 589 21.15 -6.39 26.34
C LEU A 589 22.18 -7.23 25.58
N GLY A 590 21.81 -7.72 24.39
CA GLY A 590 22.69 -8.51 23.52
C GLY A 590 23.00 -9.93 24.00
N THR A 591 22.55 -10.34 25.19
CA THR A 591 22.73 -11.71 25.66
C THR A 591 21.75 -12.67 24.96
N ALA A 592 22.13 -13.94 24.88
CA ALA A 592 21.25 -14.96 24.28
C ALA A 592 20.09 -15.28 25.23
N VAL A 593 18.87 -15.16 24.72
CA VAL A 593 17.63 -15.46 25.43
C VAL A 593 17.06 -16.76 24.89
N ASN A 594 16.59 -17.64 25.78
CA ASN A 594 15.97 -18.90 25.40
C ASN A 594 14.62 -19.03 26.12
N PRO A 595 13.55 -18.41 25.59
CA PRO A 595 12.25 -18.41 26.25
C PRO A 595 11.67 -19.82 26.27
N THR A 596 10.90 -20.12 27.31
CA THR A 596 10.11 -21.36 27.37
C THR A 596 8.74 -21.09 26.77
N ILE A 597 8.25 -22.00 25.93
CA ILE A 597 6.89 -21.90 25.37
C ILE A 597 5.91 -22.49 26.40
N PRO A 598 4.95 -21.72 26.95
CA PRO A 598 4.21 -22.11 28.15
C PRO A 598 3.30 -23.33 28.01
N GLU A 599 2.84 -23.67 26.79
CA GLU A 599 1.78 -24.68 26.60
C GLU A 599 2.14 -25.82 25.64
N SER A 600 1.73 -27.04 25.99
CA SER A 600 1.90 -28.21 25.15
C SER A 600 0.95 -28.14 23.96
N PHE A 601 1.50 -27.99 22.77
CA PHE A 601 0.78 -28.00 21.51
C PHE A 601 0.96 -29.34 20.78
N SER A 602 -0.05 -29.70 20.01
CA SER A 602 -0.08 -30.95 19.20
C SER A 602 0.12 -30.71 17.70
N TYR A 603 0.24 -29.43 17.29
CA TYR A 603 0.43 -28.99 15.92
C TYR A 603 1.56 -27.97 15.86
N PRO A 604 2.33 -27.90 14.75
CA PRO A 604 3.40 -26.93 14.64
C PRO A 604 2.92 -25.49 14.80
N LEU A 605 3.65 -24.72 15.62
CA LEU A 605 3.38 -23.31 15.88
C LEU A 605 4.39 -22.43 15.19
N ILE A 606 3.92 -21.31 14.65
CA ILE A 606 4.77 -20.19 14.29
C ILE A 606 5.01 -19.40 15.57
N ILE A 607 6.28 -19.21 15.91
CA ILE A 607 6.72 -18.39 17.03
C ILE A 607 7.40 -17.15 16.48
N ARG A 608 6.88 -15.99 16.88
CA ARG A 608 7.42 -14.69 16.56
C ARG A 608 7.83 -13.96 17.83
N VAL A 609 9.07 -13.50 17.86
CA VAL A 609 9.59 -12.70 18.97
C VAL A 609 9.70 -11.26 18.50
N CYS A 610 9.08 -10.35 19.23
CA CYS A 610 9.12 -8.92 18.99
C CYS A 610 9.75 -8.20 20.17
N GLU A 611 10.13 -6.94 19.98
CA GLU A 611 10.50 -6.07 21.09
C GLU A 611 9.30 -5.80 22.01
N ARG A 612 9.59 -5.38 23.23
CA ARG A 612 8.61 -4.84 24.17
C ARG A 612 8.99 -3.39 24.46
N SER A 613 8.03 -2.49 24.37
CA SER A 613 8.25 -1.09 24.76
C SER A 613 8.14 -0.97 26.27
N ALA A 614 9.19 -0.45 26.91
CA ALA A 614 9.16 -0.14 28.34
C ALA A 614 8.24 1.05 28.62
N SER A 615 8.23 2.05 27.74
CA SER A 615 7.42 3.25 27.92
C SER A 615 5.92 2.96 27.80
N LEU A 616 5.53 2.09 26.86
CA LEU A 616 4.13 1.70 26.67
C LEU A 616 3.69 0.52 27.55
N GLY A 617 4.63 -0.24 28.12
CA GLY A 617 4.34 -1.41 28.94
C GLY A 617 3.70 -2.58 28.18
N VAL A 618 3.90 -2.66 26.87
CA VAL A 618 3.30 -3.70 25.98
C VAL A 618 4.31 -4.27 25.00
N GLY A 619 4.09 -5.51 24.55
CA GLY A 619 4.78 -6.05 23.39
C GLY A 619 4.42 -5.28 22.12
N VAL A 620 5.40 -4.94 21.28
CA VAL A 620 5.12 -4.30 19.99
C VAL A 620 4.86 -5.39 18.95
N ALA A 621 3.61 -5.82 18.82
CA ALA A 621 3.21 -6.87 17.88
C ALA A 621 3.71 -6.56 16.45
N CYS A 622 4.85 -7.16 16.09
CA CYS A 622 5.70 -6.76 14.98
C CYS A 622 5.50 -7.65 13.75
N THR A 623 5.72 -7.06 12.58
CA THR A 623 5.71 -7.80 11.31
C THR A 623 6.89 -8.77 11.23
N PHE A 624 6.82 -9.72 10.30
CA PHE A 624 7.90 -10.66 10.00
C PHE A 624 9.24 -9.96 9.80
N THR A 625 9.25 -8.89 9.00
CA THR A 625 10.45 -8.11 8.67
C THR A 625 11.06 -7.37 9.86
N ASN A 626 10.24 -7.08 10.89
CA ASN A 626 10.66 -6.39 12.10
C ASN A 626 10.81 -7.31 13.32
N SER A 627 10.67 -8.63 13.12
CA SER A 627 10.80 -9.61 14.20
C SER A 627 12.26 -9.91 14.54
N LEU A 628 12.52 -10.17 15.82
CA LEU A 628 13.83 -10.64 16.28
C LEU A 628 14.08 -12.08 15.83
N VAL A 629 13.03 -12.89 15.89
CA VAL A 629 12.98 -14.27 15.39
C VAL A 629 11.56 -14.57 14.90
N ASN A 630 11.46 -15.30 13.80
CA ASN A 630 10.24 -15.94 13.32
C ASN A 630 10.56 -17.37 12.88
N THR A 631 10.06 -18.37 13.61
CA THR A 631 10.35 -19.78 13.36
C THR A 631 9.12 -20.65 13.52
N THR A 632 9.06 -21.76 12.79
CA THR A 632 8.07 -22.80 13.04
C THR A 632 8.68 -23.84 13.98
N VAL A 633 7.95 -24.25 15.01
CA VAL A 633 8.36 -25.30 15.95
C VAL A 633 7.36 -26.45 15.94
N ALA A 634 7.85 -27.69 15.86
CA ALA A 634 6.99 -28.88 15.86
C ALA A 634 6.70 -29.41 17.28
N SER A 635 7.47 -28.99 18.28
CA SER A 635 7.26 -29.34 19.68
C SER A 635 7.77 -28.27 20.62
N GLN A 636 7.26 -28.23 21.86
CA GLN A 636 7.76 -27.32 22.91
C GLN A 636 9.24 -27.51 23.25
N SER A 637 9.82 -28.67 22.92
CA SER A 637 11.21 -28.99 23.24
C SER A 637 12.22 -28.39 22.27
N GLU A 638 11.75 -27.83 21.15
CA GLU A 638 12.62 -27.17 20.18
C GLU A 638 13.11 -25.83 20.74
N PRO A 639 14.43 -25.63 20.85
CA PRO A 639 14.98 -24.43 21.44
C PRO A 639 14.78 -23.23 20.50
N ILE A 640 14.32 -22.12 21.07
CA ILE A 640 14.31 -20.81 20.42
C ILE A 640 15.41 -19.98 21.06
N SER A 641 16.23 -19.33 20.24
CA SER A 641 17.31 -18.49 20.72
C SER A 641 17.39 -17.20 19.92
N PHE A 642 17.52 -16.08 20.61
CA PHE A 642 17.71 -14.77 19.99
C PHE A 642 18.59 -13.88 20.85
N ALA A 643 19.20 -12.86 20.24
CA ALA A 643 19.93 -11.84 20.98
C ALA A 643 18.93 -10.85 21.57
N CYS A 644 19.02 -10.63 22.88
CA CYS A 644 18.22 -9.62 23.57
C CYS A 644 18.36 -8.26 22.87
N PRO A 645 17.24 -7.52 22.64
CA PRO A 645 17.26 -6.23 21.96
C PRO A 645 18.28 -5.26 22.56
N GLN A 646 18.83 -4.41 21.71
CA GLN A 646 19.67 -3.30 22.16
C GLN A 646 18.80 -2.14 22.63
N MET A 647 19.35 -1.32 23.51
CA MET A 647 18.74 -0.05 23.90
C MET A 647 18.62 0.86 22.67
N ARG A 648 17.40 1.37 22.41
CA ARG A 648 17.17 2.31 21.31
C ARG A 648 17.53 3.74 21.71
N ASP A 649 17.14 4.15 22.92
CA ASP A 649 17.42 5.46 23.51
C ASP A 649 17.38 5.42 25.05
N SER A 650 17.44 6.58 25.70
CA SER A 650 17.46 6.70 27.17
C SER A 650 16.12 6.49 27.86
N GLU A 651 15.00 6.42 27.13
CA GLU A 651 13.65 6.18 27.64
C GLU A 651 13.21 4.72 27.39
N GLU A 652 13.72 4.09 26.33
CA GLU A 652 13.58 2.66 26.03
C GLU A 652 14.81 1.87 26.54
N LEU A 653 14.97 1.87 27.87
CA LEU A 653 16.15 1.34 28.56
C LEU A 653 16.23 -0.20 28.65
N SER A 654 15.19 -0.93 28.23
CA SER A 654 15.09 -2.37 28.46
C SER A 654 15.38 -3.19 27.21
N GLY A 655 16.03 -4.33 27.39
CA GLY A 655 16.05 -5.42 26.42
C GLY A 655 14.73 -6.19 26.46
N GLY A 656 13.59 -5.50 26.46
CA GLY A 656 12.29 -6.14 26.57
C GLY A 656 11.94 -6.92 25.30
N TYR A 657 11.33 -8.11 25.46
CA TYR A 657 10.75 -8.86 24.35
C TYR A 657 9.32 -9.30 24.65
N ALA A 658 8.58 -9.65 23.62
CA ALA A 658 7.26 -10.25 23.69
C ALA A 658 7.18 -11.45 22.74
N LEU A 659 6.49 -12.49 23.18
CA LEU A 659 6.32 -13.74 22.45
C LEU A 659 4.93 -13.76 21.81
N TYR A 660 4.88 -14.05 20.52
CA TYR A 660 3.66 -14.18 19.75
C TYR A 660 3.61 -15.55 19.10
N VAL A 661 2.45 -16.20 19.15
CA VAL A 661 2.26 -17.53 18.56
C VAL A 661 1.08 -17.55 17.61
N SER A 662 1.18 -18.38 16.58
CA SER A 662 0.08 -18.67 15.66
C SER A 662 0.16 -20.13 15.21
N LEU A 663 -0.97 -20.76 14.91
CA LEU A 663 -0.98 -22.08 14.25
C LEU A 663 -0.41 -21.96 12.84
N LEU A 664 0.25 -22.98 12.29
CA LEU A 664 0.77 -22.86 10.92
C LEU A 664 -0.36 -22.62 9.89
N ASN A 665 -1.50 -23.32 10.05
CA ASN A 665 -2.73 -23.04 9.33
C ASN A 665 -3.65 -22.16 10.22
N PRO A 666 -4.04 -20.94 9.80
CA PRO A 666 -4.91 -20.10 10.60
C PRO A 666 -6.37 -20.59 10.69
N GLU A 667 -6.78 -21.58 9.87
CA GLU A 667 -8.12 -22.18 9.93
C GLU A 667 -8.23 -23.40 10.87
N ASP A 668 -7.11 -23.93 11.35
CA ASP A 668 -7.06 -25.00 12.36
C ASP A 668 -7.31 -24.43 13.77
#